data_AF-A0A843UQS5-F1
#
_entry.id   AF-A0A843UQS5-F1
#
_cell.length_a   1.000
_cell.length_b   1.000
_cell.length_c   1.000
_cell.angle_alpha   90.00
_cell.angle_beta   90.00
_cell.angle_gamma   90.00
#
_symmetry.space_group_name_H-M   'P 1'
#
loop_
_entity.id
_entity.type
_entity.pdbx_description
1 polymer ?
#
loop_
_entity_poly.entity_id
_entity_poly.type
_entity_poly.pdbx_seq_one_letter_code
_entity_poly.pdbx_strand_id
1 'polypeptide(L)'
;MVREGAGSASPIPNILAIVANCCCELGTVDVGLGVLGRALKSGVASYAGLFNSLIKGLCAVGRVSDAIIVFDRMPEVGCSWDVYSCGTLVTGMCRTGYTGLALEHLRRMAAQGSPCKPDVWTYNAVIDSLCREGAFGEAQNLVEEMTSVGVSPDVFTYSCFLRDYSTSGRWEEAINAFKEMVGRRIAPNVVTFNTLVNSLCNHSRTEEAHNLFGLMTEKGGKTDTVSYTILVKGYCLMGRVDDAVKVFETMAASGLQPNHWSYSILINGFCKNERIDEAMSRLREMKRNGLKPNVVIYTTLIDGLCKACRFGDVEVLLDEMRNTGILLNVITYNSLINGLCSSGRWESAAQLLNEMMDRMLLPDVFTFNVLIDAFCKEGEVGKAEEIFNVMSQNGVKPNIVSFSSLMDGYCLQGQMDKACELFDLVVSSGLKPNNLTHNVLINGYCRCKKIDDAIAFFRKMKQNGLRPDIVTYNTLLRGLFKAGRVVAARALYDEMHSCCLIPDSVTYVVMLDGLCKNKLLDEAIKLSEEIDFSGHKDGIIIFNILINGMCRAGRISDALELFGSIPAKGLRPDVISCNTIIRGLVNNGLVDNANELLLRIQQNGCCPNEYILNAMVQGFLKMGNTCKVRHHLNEMERQGFSVDMSTVSVFIDFLQKNEQHYKFIELLPKLSSDGKTTSNIGIKTLLKALKNLDAIDEKAG
;
A
#
# COMPACT_ATOMS: atom_id res chain seq x y z
N MET A 1 -34.09 -55.18 23.23
CA MET A 1 -35.45 -55.72 23.35
C MET A 1 -36.44 -54.55 23.39
N VAL A 2 -36.95 -54.12 22.24
CA VAL A 2 -38.32 -53.57 22.09
C VAL A 2 -38.71 -53.91 20.65
N ARG A 3 -39.33 -55.07 20.48
CA ARG A 3 -40.14 -55.43 19.32
C ARG A 3 -41.46 -55.94 19.89
N GLU A 4 -42.53 -55.65 19.17
CA GLU A 4 -43.91 -56.11 19.34
C GLU A 4 -44.82 -55.22 20.20
N GLY A 5 -45.63 -54.45 19.47
CA GLY A 5 -46.67 -53.55 19.94
C GLY A 5 -47.20 -52.68 18.79
N ALA A 6 -47.36 -53.25 17.59
CA ALA A 6 -47.88 -52.55 16.43
C ALA A 6 -49.42 -52.56 16.45
N GLY A 7 -49.99 -51.76 17.35
CA GLY A 7 -51.29 -51.14 17.11
C GLY A 7 -51.07 -49.93 16.21
N SER A 8 -51.78 -49.87 15.09
CA SER A 8 -51.69 -48.83 14.06
C SER A 8 -52.10 -47.45 14.59
N ALA A 9 -51.19 -46.75 15.27
CA ALA A 9 -51.29 -45.32 15.44
C ALA A 9 -50.58 -44.67 14.24
N SER A 10 -51.34 -44.10 13.30
CA SER A 10 -50.75 -43.32 12.22
C SER A 10 -49.85 -42.23 12.84
N PRO A 11 -48.57 -42.15 12.49
CA PRO A 11 -47.71 -41.12 13.03
C PRO A 11 -48.31 -39.75 12.68
N ILE A 12 -48.51 -38.91 13.71
CA ILE A 12 -49.08 -37.58 13.53
C ILE A 12 -48.14 -36.79 12.59
N PRO A 13 -48.64 -36.24 11.47
CA PRO A 13 -47.81 -35.59 10.43
C PRO A 13 -46.81 -34.56 11.00
N ASN A 14 -47.22 -33.81 12.03
CA ASN A 14 -46.39 -32.80 12.70
C ASN A 14 -45.15 -33.39 13.39
N ILE A 15 -45.24 -34.60 13.96
CA ILE A 15 -44.12 -35.24 14.65
C ILE A 15 -43.05 -35.66 13.64
N LEU A 16 -43.46 -36.19 12.49
CA LEU A 16 -42.54 -36.57 11.41
C LEU A 16 -41.83 -35.34 10.82
N ALA A 17 -42.52 -34.21 10.68
CA ALA A 17 -41.93 -32.96 10.22
C ALA A 17 -40.91 -32.38 11.22
N ILE A 18 -41.21 -32.42 12.53
CA ILE A 18 -40.28 -31.99 13.58
C ILE A 18 -39.03 -32.88 13.57
N VAL A 19 -39.19 -34.20 13.49
CA VAL A 19 -38.06 -35.15 13.43
C VAL A 19 -37.21 -34.91 12.18
N ALA A 20 -37.82 -34.69 11.01
CA ALA A 20 -37.10 -34.35 9.80
C ALA A 20 -36.34 -33.03 9.92
N ASN A 21 -36.93 -32.00 10.53
CA ASN A 21 -36.25 -30.73 10.79
C ASN A 21 -35.05 -30.90 11.73
N CYS A 22 -35.20 -31.66 12.82
CA CYS A 22 -34.09 -31.97 13.72
C CYS A 22 -32.97 -32.75 13.01
N CYS A 23 -33.30 -33.74 12.17
CA CYS A 23 -32.29 -34.45 11.37
C CYS A 23 -31.55 -33.52 10.40
N CYS A 24 -32.25 -32.57 9.79
CA CYS A 24 -31.66 -31.57 8.90
C CYS A 24 -30.75 -30.58 9.63
N GLU A 25 -31.13 -30.11 10.82
CA GLU A 25 -30.30 -29.24 11.66
C GLU A 25 -29.04 -29.96 12.18
N LEU A 26 -29.11 -31.28 12.39
CA LEU A 26 -27.98 -32.12 12.79
C LEU A 26 -27.11 -32.57 11.60
N GLY A 27 -27.41 -32.15 10.37
CA GLY A 27 -26.66 -32.54 9.17
C GLY A 27 -26.84 -34.01 8.72
N THR A 28 -27.78 -34.74 9.32
CA THR A 28 -28.05 -36.16 9.06
C THR A 28 -29.19 -36.34 8.05
N VAL A 29 -29.04 -35.71 6.88
CA VAL A 29 -30.12 -35.55 5.90
C VAL A 29 -30.59 -36.89 5.29
N ASP A 30 -29.72 -37.91 5.26
CA ASP A 30 -30.07 -39.28 4.83
C ASP A 30 -31.10 -39.93 5.75
N VAL A 31 -31.02 -39.66 7.06
CA VAL A 31 -32.02 -40.11 8.04
C VAL A 31 -33.34 -39.37 7.81
N GLY A 32 -33.27 -38.08 7.46
CA GLY A 32 -34.43 -37.28 7.04
C GLY A 32 -35.12 -37.82 5.79
N LEU A 33 -34.37 -38.23 4.76
CA LEU A 33 -34.90 -38.91 3.57
C LEU A 33 -35.55 -40.26 3.92
N GLY A 34 -34.98 -40.99 4.88
CA GLY A 34 -35.58 -42.22 5.42
C GLY A 34 -36.91 -41.98 6.15
N VAL A 35 -37.04 -40.86 6.88
CA VAL A 35 -38.28 -40.42 7.52
C VAL A 35 -39.33 -40.07 6.46
N LEU A 36 -38.96 -39.37 5.38
CA LEU A 36 -39.84 -39.11 4.24
C LEU A 36 -40.33 -40.41 3.58
N GLY A 37 -39.43 -41.36 3.33
CA GLY A 37 -39.79 -42.67 2.77
C GLY A 37 -40.78 -43.46 3.64
N ARG A 38 -40.67 -43.36 4.97
CA ARG A 38 -41.63 -43.95 5.92
C ARG A 38 -42.97 -43.20 5.89
N ALA A 39 -42.95 -41.86 5.82
CA ALA A 39 -44.14 -41.03 5.74
C ALA A 39 -44.99 -41.33 4.48
N LEU A 40 -44.32 -41.48 3.33
CA LEU A 40 -44.94 -41.86 2.05
C LEU A 40 -45.60 -43.24 2.12
N LYS A 41 -44.92 -44.24 2.72
CA LYS A 41 -45.47 -45.59 2.91
C LYS A 41 -46.67 -45.64 3.86
N SER A 42 -46.77 -44.69 4.81
CA SER A 42 -47.87 -44.59 5.77
C SER A 42 -49.07 -43.76 5.27
N GLY A 43 -49.04 -43.25 4.03
CA GLY A 43 -50.15 -42.45 3.47
C GLY A 43 -50.26 -41.02 4.03
N VAL A 44 -49.23 -40.53 4.74
CA VAL A 44 -49.18 -39.17 5.32
C VAL A 44 -48.63 -38.16 4.30
N ALA A 45 -48.83 -38.43 3.01
CA ALA A 45 -48.14 -37.81 1.89
C ALA A 45 -48.56 -36.35 1.59
N SER A 46 -49.58 -35.82 2.27
CA SER A 46 -50.19 -34.51 1.98
C SER A 46 -49.64 -33.33 2.81
N TYR A 47 -48.54 -33.50 3.54
CA TYR A 47 -47.99 -32.44 4.42
C TYR A 47 -46.77 -31.74 3.82
N ALA A 48 -46.99 -30.55 3.24
CA ALA A 48 -45.95 -29.73 2.60
C ALA A 48 -44.78 -29.35 3.54
N GLY A 49 -45.02 -29.20 4.84
CA GLY A 49 -43.98 -28.82 5.81
C GLY A 49 -42.84 -29.84 5.95
N LEU A 50 -43.11 -31.13 5.72
CA LEU A 50 -42.07 -32.18 5.75
C LEU A 50 -41.10 -32.04 4.57
N PHE A 51 -41.63 -31.76 3.37
CA PHE A 51 -40.83 -31.52 2.17
C PHE A 51 -40.01 -30.23 2.30
N ASN A 52 -40.60 -29.16 2.84
CA ASN A 52 -39.91 -27.87 3.04
C ASN A 52 -38.70 -27.98 3.96
N SER A 53 -38.85 -28.66 5.11
CA SER A 53 -37.74 -28.91 6.03
C SER A 53 -36.63 -29.74 5.38
N LEU A 54 -36.98 -30.73 4.57
CA LEU A 54 -36.01 -31.60 3.90
C LEU A 54 -35.26 -30.88 2.77
N ILE A 55 -35.97 -30.11 1.94
CA ILE A 55 -35.37 -29.25 0.90
C ILE A 55 -34.39 -28.27 1.55
N LYS A 56 -34.78 -27.63 2.66
CA LYS A 56 -33.91 -26.72 3.41
C LYS A 56 -32.65 -27.43 3.92
N GLY A 57 -32.79 -28.64 4.48
CA GLY A 57 -31.67 -29.45 4.96
C GLY A 57 -30.72 -29.92 3.85
N LEU A 58 -31.26 -30.39 2.73
CA LEU A 58 -30.48 -30.82 1.58
C LEU A 58 -29.68 -29.67 0.98
N CYS A 59 -30.30 -28.49 0.85
CA CYS A 59 -29.60 -27.27 0.42
C CYS A 59 -28.50 -26.84 1.42
N ALA A 60 -28.74 -26.97 2.73
CA ALA A 60 -27.75 -26.63 3.76
C ALA A 60 -26.50 -27.52 3.74
N VAL A 61 -26.63 -28.77 3.30
CA VAL A 61 -25.51 -29.73 3.13
C VAL A 61 -24.92 -29.68 1.71
N GLY A 62 -25.44 -28.80 0.84
CA GLY A 62 -24.95 -28.63 -0.54
C GLY A 62 -25.46 -29.68 -1.54
N ARG A 63 -26.40 -30.55 -1.15
CA ARG A 63 -27.01 -31.59 -2.02
C ARG A 63 -28.23 -31.06 -2.78
N VAL A 64 -28.01 -30.05 -3.61
CA VAL A 64 -29.06 -29.32 -4.33
C VAL A 64 -29.79 -30.19 -5.35
N SER A 65 -29.09 -31.09 -6.03
CA SER A 65 -29.68 -32.03 -7.00
C SER A 65 -30.74 -32.93 -6.36
N ASP A 66 -30.48 -33.41 -5.15
CA ASP A 66 -31.45 -34.21 -4.39
C ASP A 66 -32.63 -33.35 -3.91
N ALA A 67 -32.38 -32.08 -3.55
CA ALA A 67 -33.43 -31.14 -3.19
C ALA A 67 -34.38 -30.86 -4.38
N ILE A 68 -33.85 -30.73 -5.60
CA ILE A 68 -34.64 -30.59 -6.84
C ILE A 68 -35.50 -31.84 -7.07
N ILE A 69 -34.93 -33.04 -6.93
CA ILE A 69 -35.68 -34.30 -7.12
C ILE A 69 -36.82 -34.40 -6.10
N VAL A 70 -36.55 -34.08 -4.83
CA VAL A 70 -37.58 -34.07 -3.78
C VAL A 70 -38.68 -33.06 -4.11
N PHE A 71 -38.33 -31.89 -4.62
CA PHE A 71 -39.27 -30.84 -5.01
C PHE A 71 -40.13 -31.22 -6.22
N ASP A 72 -39.52 -31.73 -7.30
CA ASP A 72 -40.24 -32.09 -8.54
C ASP A 72 -41.18 -33.29 -8.35
N ARG A 73 -40.91 -34.16 -7.38
CA ARG A 73 -41.77 -35.30 -7.02
C ARG A 73 -42.92 -34.95 -6.06
N MET A 74 -42.98 -33.73 -5.50
CA MET A 74 -44.07 -33.33 -4.59
C MET A 74 -45.48 -33.49 -5.20
N PRO A 75 -45.73 -33.12 -6.48
CA PRO A 75 -47.06 -33.27 -7.09
C PRO A 75 -47.46 -34.73 -7.31
N GLU A 76 -46.50 -35.63 -7.56
CA GLU A 76 -46.75 -37.06 -7.76
C GLU A 76 -47.35 -37.74 -6.53
N VAL A 77 -47.11 -37.17 -5.35
CA VAL A 77 -47.57 -37.67 -4.04
C VAL A 77 -48.72 -36.84 -3.46
N GLY A 78 -49.35 -35.99 -4.27
CA GLY A 78 -50.55 -35.22 -3.89
C GLY A 78 -50.26 -33.96 -3.07
N CYS A 79 -49.00 -33.50 -2.98
CA CYS A 79 -48.63 -32.20 -2.43
C CYS A 79 -48.48 -31.17 -3.54
N SER A 80 -49.29 -30.10 -3.52
CA SER A 80 -49.07 -28.95 -4.40
C SER A 80 -47.81 -28.19 -4.00
N TRP A 81 -47.11 -27.63 -4.99
CA TRP A 81 -46.10 -26.61 -4.72
C TRP A 81 -46.74 -25.39 -4.03
N ASP A 82 -46.03 -24.82 -3.07
CA ASP A 82 -46.41 -23.61 -2.34
C ASP A 82 -45.28 -22.57 -2.42
N VAL A 83 -45.57 -21.30 -2.10
CA VAL A 83 -44.56 -20.22 -2.16
C VAL A 83 -43.32 -20.55 -1.32
N TYR A 84 -43.51 -21.24 -0.19
CA TYR A 84 -42.43 -21.60 0.73
C TYR A 84 -41.49 -22.69 0.19
N SER A 85 -42.01 -23.78 -0.38
CA SER A 85 -41.23 -24.86 -0.99
C SER A 85 -40.37 -24.31 -2.13
N CYS A 86 -40.99 -23.51 -3.01
CA CYS A 86 -40.33 -22.89 -4.14
C CYS A 86 -39.26 -21.88 -3.70
N GLY A 87 -39.61 -20.95 -2.80
CA GLY A 87 -38.68 -19.93 -2.29
C GLY A 87 -37.51 -20.53 -1.50
N THR A 88 -37.74 -21.62 -0.76
CA THR A 88 -36.69 -22.36 -0.04
C THR A 88 -35.72 -23.03 -1.01
N LEU A 89 -36.22 -23.64 -2.09
CA LEU A 89 -35.39 -24.25 -3.12
C LEU A 89 -34.55 -23.20 -3.85
N VAL A 90 -35.18 -22.10 -4.31
CA VAL A 90 -34.50 -20.98 -5.00
C VAL A 90 -33.42 -20.36 -4.12
N THR A 91 -33.73 -20.06 -2.85
CA THR A 91 -32.74 -19.53 -1.89
C THR A 91 -31.61 -20.52 -1.64
N GLY A 92 -31.93 -21.82 -1.57
CA GLY A 92 -30.95 -22.88 -1.44
C GLY A 92 -29.98 -22.94 -2.61
N MET A 93 -30.50 -22.94 -3.85
CA MET A 93 -29.72 -22.92 -5.09
C MET A 93 -28.78 -21.71 -5.16
N CYS A 94 -29.29 -20.51 -4.82
CA CYS A 94 -28.50 -19.27 -4.80
C CYS A 94 -27.33 -19.35 -3.81
N ARG A 95 -27.55 -19.90 -2.60
CA ARG A 95 -26.47 -20.05 -1.59
C ARG A 95 -25.37 -21.01 -2.02
N THR A 96 -25.71 -21.98 -2.86
CA THR A 96 -24.78 -23.01 -3.36
C THR A 96 -24.13 -22.66 -4.71
N GLY A 97 -24.47 -21.51 -5.30
CA GLY A 97 -23.89 -21.04 -6.57
C GLY A 97 -24.56 -21.61 -7.84
N TYR A 98 -25.76 -22.19 -7.74
CA TYR A 98 -26.53 -22.67 -8.90
C TYR A 98 -27.53 -21.60 -9.38
N THR A 99 -27.04 -20.38 -9.62
CA THR A 99 -27.89 -19.20 -9.90
C THR A 99 -28.70 -19.33 -11.19
N GLY A 100 -28.15 -19.91 -12.25
CA GLY A 100 -28.88 -20.13 -13.51
C GLY A 100 -30.10 -21.04 -13.35
N LEU A 101 -29.97 -22.13 -12.57
CA LEU A 101 -31.11 -23.01 -12.25
C LEU A 101 -32.12 -22.29 -11.34
N ALA A 102 -31.64 -21.50 -10.38
CA ALA A 102 -32.52 -20.71 -9.52
C ALA A 102 -33.38 -19.72 -10.32
N LEU A 103 -32.80 -19.09 -11.35
CA LEU A 103 -33.50 -18.18 -12.26
C LEU A 103 -34.55 -18.91 -13.12
N GLU A 104 -34.22 -20.09 -13.63
CA GLU A 104 -35.18 -20.93 -14.38
C GLU A 104 -36.38 -21.33 -13.51
N HIS A 105 -36.12 -21.79 -12.29
CA HIS A 105 -37.17 -22.14 -11.34
C HIS A 105 -38.03 -20.92 -10.94
N LEU A 106 -37.43 -19.74 -10.78
CA LEU A 106 -38.16 -18.50 -10.49
C LEU A 106 -39.08 -18.10 -11.66
N ARG A 107 -38.63 -18.22 -12.91
CA ARG A 107 -39.48 -17.96 -14.10
C ARG A 107 -40.58 -19.01 -14.25
N ARG A 108 -40.29 -20.27 -13.91
CA ARG A 108 -41.29 -21.36 -13.86
C ARG A 108 -42.39 -21.07 -12.84
N MET A 109 -42.03 -20.54 -11.67
CA MET A 109 -43.00 -20.05 -10.67
C MET A 109 -43.84 -18.89 -11.21
N ALA A 110 -43.21 -17.90 -11.86
CA ALA A 110 -43.91 -16.76 -12.43
C ALA A 110 -44.93 -17.15 -13.52
N ALA A 111 -44.61 -18.17 -14.34
CA ALA A 111 -45.48 -18.66 -15.41
C ALA A 111 -46.72 -19.44 -14.92
N GLN A 112 -46.65 -20.08 -13.74
CA GLN A 112 -47.72 -20.96 -13.23
C GLN A 112 -48.82 -20.21 -12.46
N GLY A 113 -48.56 -18.99 -11.97
CA GLY A 113 -49.55 -18.17 -11.26
C GLY A 113 -49.87 -18.65 -9.83
N SER A 114 -50.99 -18.19 -9.26
CA SER A 114 -51.40 -18.51 -7.88
C SER A 114 -51.67 -20.01 -7.69
N PRO A 115 -51.16 -20.69 -6.62
CA PRO A 115 -50.58 -20.14 -5.39
C PRO A 115 -49.05 -19.91 -5.42
N CYS A 116 -48.37 -20.10 -6.55
CA CYS A 116 -46.91 -20.04 -6.69
C CYS A 116 -46.38 -18.70 -7.24
N LYS A 117 -46.95 -17.56 -6.85
CA LYS A 117 -46.42 -16.25 -7.30
C LYS A 117 -45.11 -15.94 -6.54
N PRO A 118 -43.99 -15.62 -7.22
CA PRO A 118 -42.77 -15.24 -6.51
C PRO A 118 -42.98 -13.93 -5.75
N ASP A 119 -42.49 -13.90 -4.52
CA ASP A 119 -42.52 -12.73 -3.66
C ASP A 119 -41.21 -11.92 -3.74
N VAL A 120 -41.19 -10.76 -3.08
CA VAL A 120 -40.00 -9.88 -3.03
C VAL A 120 -38.77 -10.64 -2.53
N TRP A 121 -38.93 -11.54 -1.56
CA TRP A 121 -37.84 -12.34 -1.00
C TRP A 121 -37.21 -13.27 -2.03
N THR A 122 -38.03 -13.98 -2.81
CA THR A 122 -37.58 -14.94 -3.82
C THR A 122 -36.85 -14.25 -4.97
N TYR A 123 -37.35 -13.10 -5.43
CA TYR A 123 -36.63 -12.26 -6.41
C TYR A 123 -35.30 -11.74 -5.83
N ASN A 124 -35.31 -11.19 -4.61
CA ASN A 124 -34.12 -10.65 -3.96
C ASN A 124 -33.02 -11.72 -3.77
N ALA A 125 -33.37 -12.98 -3.49
CA ALA A 125 -32.40 -14.06 -3.36
C ALA A 125 -31.64 -14.33 -4.66
N VAL A 126 -32.32 -14.32 -5.80
CA VAL A 126 -31.70 -14.52 -7.13
C VAL A 126 -30.91 -13.28 -7.54
N ILE A 127 -31.44 -12.08 -7.32
CA ILE A 127 -30.74 -10.81 -7.59
C ILE A 127 -29.43 -10.74 -6.78
N ASP A 128 -29.47 -11.08 -5.49
CA ASP A 128 -28.29 -11.11 -4.62
C ASP A 128 -27.24 -12.11 -5.11
N SER A 129 -27.67 -13.27 -5.62
CA SER A 129 -26.78 -14.29 -6.20
C SER A 129 -26.13 -13.80 -7.50
N LEU A 130 -26.92 -13.23 -8.42
CA LEU A 130 -26.43 -12.67 -9.68
C LEU A 130 -25.45 -11.51 -9.46
N CYS A 131 -25.73 -10.64 -8.48
CA CYS A 131 -24.84 -9.53 -8.13
C CYS A 131 -23.49 -10.01 -7.57
N ARG A 132 -23.47 -11.08 -6.75
CA ARG A 132 -22.22 -11.70 -6.26
C ARG A 132 -21.41 -12.36 -7.38
N GLU A 133 -22.07 -12.90 -8.39
CA GLU A 133 -21.43 -13.47 -9.59
C GLU A 133 -20.96 -12.39 -10.59
N GLY A 134 -21.32 -11.12 -10.36
CA GLY A 134 -20.99 -10.01 -11.26
C GLY A 134 -21.88 -9.92 -12.50
N ALA A 135 -22.96 -10.70 -12.58
CA ALA A 135 -23.94 -10.71 -13.67
C ALA A 135 -24.97 -9.56 -13.54
N PHE A 136 -24.48 -8.32 -13.40
CA PHE A 136 -25.30 -7.15 -13.08
C PHE A 136 -26.40 -6.84 -14.12
N GLY A 137 -26.16 -7.12 -15.40
CA GLY A 137 -27.15 -6.91 -16.46
C GLY A 137 -28.36 -7.85 -16.33
N GLU A 138 -28.12 -9.13 -16.01
CA GLU A 138 -29.20 -10.09 -15.74
C GLU A 138 -29.96 -9.73 -14.46
N ALA A 139 -29.25 -9.29 -13.42
CA ALA A 139 -29.85 -8.81 -12.19
C ALA A 139 -30.77 -7.60 -12.43
N GLN A 140 -30.35 -6.64 -13.28
CA GLN A 140 -31.14 -5.46 -13.61
C GLN A 140 -32.38 -5.81 -14.44
N ASN A 141 -32.25 -6.69 -15.44
CA ASN A 141 -33.38 -7.24 -16.18
C ASN A 141 -34.40 -7.91 -15.25
N LEU A 142 -33.92 -8.62 -14.22
CA LEU A 142 -34.78 -9.27 -13.24
C LEU A 142 -35.55 -8.27 -12.35
N VAL A 143 -34.97 -7.10 -12.05
CA VAL A 143 -35.68 -5.99 -11.35
C VAL A 143 -36.80 -5.42 -12.22
N GLU A 144 -36.57 -5.29 -13.54
CA GLU A 144 -37.60 -4.87 -14.50
C GLU A 144 -38.71 -5.92 -14.61
N GLU A 145 -38.35 -7.20 -14.70
CA GLU A 145 -39.29 -8.32 -14.71
C GLU A 145 -40.15 -8.33 -13.43
N MET A 146 -39.51 -8.23 -12.26
CA MET A 146 -40.17 -8.11 -10.94
C MET A 146 -41.21 -6.98 -10.94
N THR A 147 -40.84 -5.80 -11.46
CA THR A 147 -41.71 -4.63 -11.54
C THR A 147 -42.90 -4.87 -12.48
N SER A 148 -42.66 -5.51 -13.63
CA SER A 148 -43.70 -5.80 -14.64
C SER A 148 -44.78 -6.78 -14.13
N VAL A 149 -44.40 -7.70 -13.23
CA VAL A 149 -45.29 -8.69 -12.61
C VAL A 149 -46.04 -8.11 -11.37
N GLY A 150 -45.81 -6.82 -11.08
CA GLY A 150 -46.46 -6.09 -10.00
C GLY A 150 -45.85 -6.37 -8.62
N VAL A 151 -44.60 -6.85 -8.56
CA VAL A 151 -43.84 -6.99 -7.32
C VAL A 151 -42.91 -5.77 -7.22
N SER A 152 -43.04 -4.95 -6.18
CA SER A 152 -42.25 -3.72 -6.04
C SER A 152 -40.88 -4.00 -5.44
N PRO A 153 -39.77 -3.53 -6.05
CA PRO A 153 -38.44 -3.57 -5.43
C PRO A 153 -38.44 -2.87 -4.07
N ASP A 154 -37.62 -3.37 -3.15
CA ASP A 154 -37.48 -2.81 -1.81
C ASP A 154 -36.06 -2.29 -1.55
N VAL A 155 -35.81 -1.86 -0.31
CA VAL A 155 -34.49 -1.37 0.11
C VAL A 155 -33.43 -2.46 -0.02
N PHE A 156 -33.79 -3.74 0.20
CA PHE A 156 -32.85 -4.85 0.11
C PHE A 156 -32.43 -5.08 -1.34
N THR A 157 -33.37 -5.02 -2.29
CA THR A 157 -33.07 -5.13 -3.73
C THR A 157 -31.93 -4.21 -4.14
N TYR A 158 -32.05 -2.91 -3.86
CA TYR A 158 -31.02 -1.92 -4.20
C TYR A 158 -29.76 -2.03 -3.32
N SER A 159 -29.88 -2.50 -2.07
CA SER A 159 -28.71 -2.70 -1.20
C SER A 159 -27.78 -3.80 -1.72
N CYS A 160 -28.31 -4.85 -2.37
CA CYS A 160 -27.51 -5.87 -3.05
C CYS A 160 -26.66 -5.27 -4.17
N PHE A 161 -27.30 -4.50 -5.08
CA PHE A 161 -26.58 -3.79 -6.15
C PHE A 161 -25.52 -2.84 -5.59
N LEU A 162 -25.86 -2.00 -4.62
CA LEU A 162 -24.92 -1.05 -4.05
C LEU A 162 -23.71 -1.73 -3.42
N ARG A 163 -23.93 -2.81 -2.65
CA ARG A 163 -22.84 -3.57 -2.03
C ARG A 163 -21.92 -4.17 -3.08
N ASP A 164 -22.48 -4.82 -4.08
CA ASP A 164 -21.69 -5.61 -5.03
C ASP A 164 -21.06 -4.74 -6.14
N TYR A 165 -21.70 -3.63 -6.52
CA TYR A 165 -21.04 -2.58 -7.30
C TYR A 165 -19.86 -1.97 -6.54
N SER A 166 -20.01 -1.76 -5.23
CA SER A 166 -18.94 -1.19 -4.40
C SER A 166 -17.75 -2.13 -4.24
N THR A 167 -17.98 -3.45 -4.09
CA THR A 167 -16.89 -4.44 -4.03
C THR A 167 -16.23 -4.64 -5.40
N SER A 168 -16.97 -4.47 -6.49
CA SER A 168 -16.48 -4.61 -7.87
C SER A 168 -15.81 -3.33 -8.43
N GLY A 169 -15.74 -2.26 -7.63
CA GLY A 169 -15.12 -1.00 -8.02
C GLY A 169 -15.94 -0.10 -8.97
N ARG A 170 -17.22 -0.43 -9.14
CA ARG A 170 -18.18 0.16 -10.09
C ARG A 170 -19.01 1.27 -9.42
N TRP A 171 -18.34 2.31 -8.94
CA TRP A 171 -18.96 3.35 -8.10
C TRP A 171 -19.98 4.22 -8.87
N GLU A 172 -19.80 4.43 -10.18
CA GLU A 172 -20.75 5.17 -11.02
C GLU A 172 -22.10 4.44 -11.13
N GLU A 173 -22.06 3.13 -11.37
CA GLU A 173 -23.27 2.30 -11.37
C GLU A 173 -23.93 2.25 -9.99
N ALA A 174 -23.14 2.27 -8.90
CA ALA A 174 -23.67 2.37 -7.55
C ALA A 174 -24.43 3.70 -7.34
N ILE A 175 -23.89 4.84 -7.77
CA ILE A 175 -24.61 6.13 -7.70
C ILE A 175 -25.90 6.08 -8.54
N ASN A 176 -25.85 5.48 -9.73
CA ASN A 176 -27.03 5.39 -10.61
C ASN A 176 -28.13 4.52 -9.98
N ALA A 177 -27.77 3.36 -9.40
CA ALA A 177 -28.71 2.51 -8.66
C ALA A 177 -29.32 3.26 -7.46
N PHE A 178 -28.53 4.07 -6.74
CA PHE A 178 -29.02 4.90 -5.65
C PHE A 178 -30.01 5.98 -6.14
N LYS A 179 -29.69 6.66 -7.25
CA LYS A 179 -30.59 7.65 -7.86
C LYS A 179 -31.90 7.01 -8.33
N GLU A 180 -31.83 5.81 -8.89
CA GLU A 180 -33.01 5.05 -9.30
C GLU A 180 -33.90 4.69 -8.11
N MET A 181 -33.31 4.18 -7.02
CA MET A 181 -34.01 3.90 -5.76
C MET A 181 -34.77 5.13 -5.24
N VAL A 182 -34.11 6.30 -5.23
CA VAL A 182 -34.71 7.57 -4.82
C VAL A 182 -35.80 8.02 -5.81
N GLY A 183 -35.57 7.86 -7.11
CA GLY A 183 -36.54 8.17 -8.16
C GLY A 183 -37.82 7.33 -8.07
N ARG A 184 -37.70 6.06 -7.65
CA ARG A 184 -38.81 5.14 -7.36
C ARG A 184 -39.48 5.40 -6.00
N ARG A 185 -39.09 6.46 -5.28
CA ARG A 185 -39.61 6.84 -3.94
C ARG A 185 -39.37 5.78 -2.85
N ILE A 186 -38.35 4.93 -3.01
CA ILE A 186 -37.92 4.00 -1.97
C ILE A 186 -36.94 4.75 -1.06
N ALA A 187 -37.27 4.89 0.22
CA ALA A 187 -36.48 5.66 1.16
C ALA A 187 -35.15 4.95 1.51
N PRO A 188 -33.98 5.55 1.22
CA PRO A 188 -32.69 4.98 1.63
C PRO A 188 -32.56 4.91 3.15
N ASN A 189 -31.93 3.85 3.65
CA ASN A 189 -31.60 3.72 5.07
C ASN A 189 -30.11 4.02 5.32
N VAL A 190 -29.71 4.02 6.60
CA VAL A 190 -28.32 4.28 7.04
C VAL A 190 -27.32 3.33 6.36
N VAL A 191 -27.68 2.06 6.17
CA VAL A 191 -26.82 1.05 5.53
C VAL A 191 -26.61 1.36 4.05
N THR A 192 -27.65 1.77 3.33
CA THR A 192 -27.59 2.20 1.93
C THR A 192 -26.63 3.37 1.77
N PHE A 193 -26.73 4.40 2.62
CA PHE A 193 -25.82 5.55 2.61
C PHE A 193 -24.38 5.13 2.95
N ASN A 194 -24.17 4.39 4.04
CA ASN A 194 -22.85 3.96 4.49
C ASN A 194 -22.12 3.12 3.45
N THR A 195 -22.84 2.25 2.73
CA THR A 195 -22.28 1.44 1.65
C THR A 195 -21.74 2.33 0.53
N LEU A 196 -22.53 3.32 0.10
CA LEU A 196 -22.15 4.23 -0.98
C LEU A 196 -21.03 5.20 -0.56
N VAL A 197 -21.09 5.76 0.65
CA VAL A 197 -20.01 6.60 1.21
C VAL A 197 -18.70 5.80 1.29
N ASN A 198 -18.72 4.57 1.81
CA ASN A 198 -17.53 3.72 1.88
C ASN A 198 -16.98 3.40 0.48
N SER A 199 -17.86 3.15 -0.49
CA SER A 199 -17.50 2.95 -1.88
C SER A 199 -16.76 4.16 -2.46
N LEU A 200 -17.33 5.35 -2.34
CA LEU A 200 -16.72 6.60 -2.83
C LEU A 200 -15.39 6.89 -2.14
N CYS A 201 -15.30 6.64 -0.84
CA CYS A 201 -14.05 6.77 -0.08
C CYS A 201 -12.95 5.83 -0.58
N ASN A 202 -13.27 4.57 -0.90
CA ASN A 202 -12.27 3.62 -1.43
C ASN A 202 -11.79 3.98 -2.85
N HIS A 203 -12.58 4.77 -3.60
CA HIS A 203 -12.25 5.25 -4.96
C HIS A 203 -11.73 6.69 -4.99
N SER A 204 -11.23 7.20 -3.86
CA SER A 204 -10.64 8.53 -3.77
C SER A 204 -11.57 9.71 -4.06
N ARG A 205 -12.91 9.51 -3.98
CA ARG A 205 -13.95 10.53 -4.20
C ARG A 205 -14.52 11.06 -2.87
N THR A 206 -13.64 11.53 -1.98
CA THR A 206 -14.03 11.92 -0.61
C THR A 206 -14.95 13.14 -0.53
N GLU A 207 -14.86 14.08 -1.49
CA GLU A 207 -15.77 15.25 -1.55
C GLU A 207 -17.21 14.82 -1.86
N GLU A 208 -17.40 13.92 -2.82
CA GLU A 208 -18.73 13.36 -3.13
C GLU A 208 -19.28 12.53 -1.97
N ALA A 209 -18.40 11.77 -1.30
CA ALA A 209 -18.76 11.03 -0.09
C ALA A 209 -19.23 11.97 1.04
N HIS A 210 -18.57 13.12 1.21
CA HIS A 210 -18.94 14.13 2.20
C HIS A 210 -20.27 14.81 1.87
N ASN A 211 -20.50 15.15 0.59
CA ASN A 211 -21.78 15.71 0.14
C ASN A 211 -22.94 14.73 0.35
N LEU A 212 -22.71 13.44 0.07
CA LEU A 212 -23.70 12.38 0.30
C LEU A 212 -24.01 12.20 1.80
N PHE A 213 -23.00 12.33 2.66
CA PHE A 213 -23.19 12.33 4.11
C PHE A 213 -23.96 13.57 4.60
N GLY A 214 -23.71 14.74 4.01
CA GLY A 214 -24.51 15.95 4.25
C GLY A 214 -25.98 15.73 3.92
N LEU A 215 -26.28 15.14 2.75
CA LEU A 215 -27.63 14.79 2.33
C LEU A 215 -28.32 13.82 3.29
N MET A 216 -27.59 12.85 3.84
CA MET A 216 -28.10 11.91 4.85
C MET A 216 -28.53 12.65 6.13
N THR A 217 -27.75 13.66 6.53
CA THR A 217 -28.02 14.48 7.72
C THR A 217 -29.22 15.41 7.51
N GLU A 218 -29.31 16.06 6.33
CA GLU A 218 -30.42 16.95 5.97
C GLU A 218 -31.76 16.24 5.87
N LYS A 219 -31.78 14.99 5.36
CA LYS A 219 -33.01 14.19 5.23
C LYS A 219 -33.47 13.54 6.54
N GLY A 220 -32.90 13.92 7.68
CA GLY A 220 -33.27 13.40 8.99
C GLY A 220 -32.84 11.95 9.24
N GLY A 221 -31.86 11.44 8.48
CA GLY A 221 -31.25 10.15 8.75
C GLY A 221 -30.47 10.19 10.06
N LYS A 222 -30.71 9.24 10.97
CA LYS A 222 -29.89 9.09 12.18
C LYS A 222 -28.49 8.64 11.76
N THR A 223 -27.54 9.56 11.71
CA THR A 223 -26.13 9.23 11.58
C THR A 223 -25.69 8.46 12.82
N ASP A 224 -24.91 7.42 12.60
CA ASP A 224 -24.34 6.60 13.66
C ASP A 224 -22.82 6.70 13.67
N THR A 225 -22.18 6.12 14.69
CA THR A 225 -20.71 6.09 14.79
C THR A 225 -20.10 5.50 13.52
N VAL A 226 -20.69 4.47 12.92
CA VAL A 226 -20.19 3.81 11.70
C VAL A 226 -20.13 4.79 10.53
N SER A 227 -21.16 5.62 10.36
CA SER A 227 -21.25 6.62 9.30
C SER A 227 -20.09 7.61 9.36
N TYR A 228 -19.79 8.15 10.55
CA TYR A 228 -18.64 9.03 10.76
C TYR A 228 -17.31 8.29 10.58
N THR A 229 -17.19 7.06 11.10
CA THR A 229 -15.94 6.29 10.98
C THR A 229 -15.57 5.98 9.53
N ILE A 230 -16.55 5.74 8.66
CA ILE A 230 -16.33 5.53 7.22
C ILE A 230 -15.75 6.80 6.58
N LEU A 231 -16.30 7.98 6.88
CA LEU A 231 -15.76 9.25 6.37
C LEU A 231 -14.34 9.51 6.89
N VAL A 232 -14.08 9.30 8.18
CA VAL A 232 -12.73 9.43 8.76
C VAL A 232 -11.75 8.53 8.02
N LYS A 233 -12.13 7.26 7.77
CA LYS A 233 -11.32 6.32 6.98
C LYS A 233 -11.05 6.86 5.57
N GLY A 234 -12.07 7.39 4.89
CA GLY A 234 -11.93 7.95 3.55
C GLY A 234 -10.93 9.10 3.49
N TYR A 235 -11.04 10.07 4.39
CA TYR A 235 -10.10 11.19 4.47
C TYR A 235 -8.67 10.74 4.82
N CYS A 236 -8.51 9.75 5.72
CA CYS A 236 -7.21 9.16 6.02
C CYS A 236 -6.59 8.44 4.80
N LEU A 237 -7.38 7.71 4.00
CA LEU A 237 -6.88 7.04 2.77
C LEU A 237 -6.36 8.05 1.73
N MET A 238 -6.97 9.23 1.66
CA MET A 238 -6.52 10.33 0.79
C MET A 238 -5.36 11.15 1.37
N GLY A 239 -4.89 10.82 2.57
CA GLY A 239 -3.85 11.57 3.27
C GLY A 239 -4.30 12.95 3.76
N ARG A 240 -5.60 13.28 3.71
CA ARG A 240 -6.19 14.52 4.25
C ARG A 240 -6.57 14.36 5.71
N VAL A 241 -5.56 14.08 6.54
CA VAL A 241 -5.76 13.70 7.95
C VAL A 241 -6.36 14.85 8.78
N ASP A 242 -6.09 16.11 8.44
CA ASP A 242 -6.70 17.25 9.15
C ASP A 242 -8.22 17.31 8.98
N ASP A 243 -8.74 16.97 7.80
CA ASP A 243 -10.18 16.88 7.58
C ASP A 243 -10.77 15.65 8.27
N ALA A 244 -10.02 14.54 8.34
CA ALA A 244 -10.41 13.37 9.12
C ALA A 244 -10.56 13.70 10.63
N VAL A 245 -9.66 14.54 11.17
CA VAL A 245 -9.73 15.03 12.56
C VAL A 245 -10.98 15.89 12.78
N LYS A 246 -11.29 16.82 11.87
CA LYS A 246 -12.52 17.62 11.95
C LYS A 246 -13.76 16.73 12.00
N VAL A 247 -13.85 15.73 11.10
CA VAL A 247 -14.97 14.79 11.09
C VAL A 247 -15.04 14.00 12.40
N PHE A 248 -13.89 13.54 12.91
CA PHE A 248 -13.82 12.83 14.20
C PHE A 248 -14.31 13.70 15.38
N GLU A 249 -13.97 14.99 15.39
CA GLU A 249 -14.42 15.93 16.42
C GLU A 249 -15.91 16.27 16.29
N THR A 250 -16.44 16.39 15.06
CA THR A 250 -17.89 16.58 14.84
C THR A 250 -18.72 15.39 15.30
N MET A 251 -18.17 14.17 15.27
CA MET A 251 -18.83 12.98 15.82
C MET A 251 -19.08 13.14 17.32
N ALA A 252 -18.07 13.57 18.07
CA ALA A 252 -18.18 13.83 19.51
C ALA A 252 -19.14 14.99 19.81
N ALA A 253 -19.08 16.08 19.02
CA ALA A 253 -20.00 17.21 19.14
C ALA A 253 -21.48 16.83 18.88
N SER A 254 -21.71 15.81 18.07
CA SER A 254 -23.05 15.26 17.78
C SER A 254 -23.56 14.31 18.87
N GLY A 255 -22.84 14.17 19.99
CA GLY A 255 -23.20 13.29 21.11
C GLY A 255 -22.87 11.81 20.88
N LEU A 256 -22.17 11.47 19.79
CA LEU A 256 -21.75 10.11 19.48
C LEU A 256 -20.35 9.86 20.05
N GLN A 257 -20.20 8.81 20.86
CA GLN A 257 -18.90 8.46 21.44
C GLN A 257 -18.02 7.69 20.42
N PRO A 258 -16.77 8.11 20.19
CA PRO A 258 -15.82 7.33 19.41
C PRO A 258 -15.60 5.95 20.04
N ASN A 259 -15.55 4.90 19.22
CA ASN A 259 -15.25 3.54 19.67
C ASN A 259 -13.80 3.14 19.31
N HIS A 260 -13.40 1.91 19.67
CA HIS A 260 -12.06 1.37 19.35
C HIS A 260 -11.72 1.46 17.85
N TRP A 261 -12.72 1.28 16.97
CA TRP A 261 -12.53 1.30 15.52
C TRP A 261 -12.26 2.72 14.99
N SER A 262 -13.01 3.72 15.48
CA SER A 262 -12.78 5.13 15.14
C SER A 262 -11.38 5.59 15.53
N TYR A 263 -10.92 5.25 16.75
CA TYR A 263 -9.55 5.56 17.18
C TYR A 263 -8.50 4.81 16.36
N SER A 264 -8.69 3.51 16.10
CA SER A 264 -7.75 2.70 15.32
C SER A 264 -7.55 3.24 13.90
N ILE A 265 -8.62 3.65 13.22
CA ILE A 265 -8.55 4.24 11.89
C ILE A 265 -7.79 5.57 11.92
N LEU A 266 -8.12 6.45 12.87
CA LEU A 266 -7.48 7.76 12.96
C LEU A 266 -5.99 7.64 13.30
N ILE A 267 -5.63 6.76 14.25
CA ILE A 267 -4.24 6.44 14.61
C ILE A 267 -3.48 5.90 13.39
N ASN A 268 -4.05 4.94 12.66
CA ASN A 268 -3.45 4.40 11.44
C ASN A 268 -3.27 5.49 10.37
N GLY A 269 -4.25 6.38 10.22
CA GLY A 269 -4.17 7.54 9.33
C GLY A 269 -3.00 8.46 9.67
N PHE A 270 -2.84 8.81 10.95
CA PHE A 270 -1.67 9.58 11.40
C PHE A 270 -0.34 8.86 11.15
N CYS A 271 -0.25 7.56 11.44
CA CYS A 271 0.95 6.77 11.21
C CYS A 271 1.35 6.71 9.73
N LYS A 272 0.40 6.48 8.82
CA LYS A 272 0.65 6.46 7.37
C LYS A 272 1.06 7.82 6.79
N ASN A 273 0.70 8.89 7.47
CA ASN A 273 1.04 10.26 7.10
C ASN A 273 2.25 10.80 7.88
N GLU A 274 3.04 9.94 8.53
CA GLU A 274 4.26 10.28 9.28
C GLU A 274 4.03 11.27 10.46
N ARG A 275 2.78 11.44 10.91
CA ARG A 275 2.38 12.32 12.02
C ARG A 275 2.30 11.55 13.34
N ILE A 276 3.43 10.96 13.74
CA ILE A 276 3.50 10.01 14.84
C ILE A 276 3.14 10.61 16.21
N ASP A 277 3.52 11.85 16.48
CA ASP A 277 3.22 12.49 17.78
C ASP A 277 1.71 12.67 18.01
N GLU A 278 0.97 12.96 16.94
CA GLU A 278 -0.49 13.06 17.00
C GLU A 278 -1.15 11.70 17.17
N ALA A 279 -0.61 10.65 16.53
CA ALA A 279 -1.04 9.27 16.76
C ALA A 279 -0.90 8.87 18.25
N MET A 280 0.24 9.20 18.86
CA MET A 280 0.50 8.97 20.29
C MET A 280 -0.43 9.80 21.18
N SER A 281 -0.74 11.03 20.79
CA SER A 281 -1.72 11.88 21.49
C SER A 281 -3.11 11.24 21.50
N ARG A 282 -3.57 10.71 20.36
CA ARG A 282 -4.87 10.02 20.26
C ARG A 282 -4.92 8.72 21.06
N LEU A 283 -3.82 7.98 21.19
CA LEU A 283 -3.74 6.84 22.12
C LEU A 283 -3.97 7.28 23.57
N ARG A 284 -3.36 8.39 24.01
CA ARG A 284 -3.52 8.92 25.37
C ARG A 284 -4.96 9.39 25.60
N GLU A 285 -5.57 10.04 24.62
CA GLU A 285 -6.98 10.45 24.65
C GLU A 285 -7.92 9.24 24.80
N MET A 286 -7.72 8.20 23.99
CA MET A 286 -8.49 6.95 24.07
C MET A 286 -8.46 6.35 25.48
N LYS A 287 -7.28 6.31 26.11
CA LYS A 287 -7.12 5.80 27.49
C LYS A 287 -7.82 6.68 28.52
N ARG A 288 -7.76 8.01 28.37
CA ARG A 288 -8.49 8.96 29.25
C ARG A 288 -10.00 8.80 29.14
N ASN A 289 -10.50 8.45 27.96
CA ASN A 289 -11.91 8.15 27.71
C ASN A 289 -12.32 6.74 28.20
N GLY A 290 -11.45 6.03 28.93
CA GLY A 290 -11.74 4.73 29.53
C GLY A 290 -11.67 3.55 28.57
N LEU A 291 -11.27 3.76 27.31
CA LEU A 291 -11.13 2.70 26.32
C LEU A 291 -9.74 2.06 26.44
N LYS A 292 -9.70 0.74 26.64
CA LYS A 292 -8.44 -0.02 26.70
C LYS A 292 -7.91 -0.31 25.29
N PRO A 293 -6.70 0.13 24.91
CA PRO A 293 -6.15 -0.22 23.60
C PRO A 293 -5.98 -1.73 23.46
N ASN A 294 -6.29 -2.26 22.28
CA ASN A 294 -6.12 -3.67 21.95
C ASN A 294 -4.80 -3.89 21.18
N VAL A 295 -4.49 -5.16 20.89
CA VAL A 295 -3.28 -5.52 20.13
C VAL A 295 -3.18 -4.76 18.80
N VAL A 296 -4.29 -4.59 18.07
CA VAL A 296 -4.30 -3.91 16.75
C VAL A 296 -3.82 -2.46 16.84
N ILE A 297 -4.27 -1.71 17.85
CA ILE A 297 -3.88 -0.31 18.03
C ILE A 297 -2.38 -0.21 18.37
N TYR A 298 -1.90 -1.04 19.30
CA TYR A 298 -0.48 -1.07 19.63
C TYR A 298 0.38 -1.50 18.44
N THR A 299 0.01 -2.55 17.72
CA THR A 299 0.73 -3.00 16.51
C THR A 299 0.77 -1.91 15.45
N THR A 300 -0.32 -1.16 15.25
CA THR A 300 -0.36 -0.04 14.29
C THR A 300 0.61 1.08 14.68
N LEU A 301 0.66 1.43 15.96
CA LEU A 301 1.60 2.45 16.46
C LEU A 301 3.04 1.97 16.41
N ILE A 302 3.30 0.72 16.78
CA ILE A 302 4.63 0.10 16.68
C ILE A 302 5.11 0.13 15.22
N ASP A 303 4.26 -0.26 14.27
CA ASP A 303 4.58 -0.19 12.83
C ASP A 303 4.93 1.25 12.38
N GLY A 304 4.11 2.23 12.78
CA GLY A 304 4.38 3.64 12.48
C GLY A 304 5.66 4.17 13.12
N LEU A 305 5.93 3.82 14.38
CA LEU A 305 7.13 4.22 15.12
C LEU A 305 8.40 3.58 14.55
N CYS A 306 8.31 2.30 14.17
CA CYS A 306 9.36 1.57 13.47
C CYS A 306 9.74 2.25 12.16
N LYS A 307 8.75 2.64 11.34
CA LYS A 307 8.98 3.38 10.09
C LYS A 307 9.59 4.77 10.31
N ALA A 308 9.24 5.42 11.42
CA ALA A 308 9.82 6.69 11.83
C ALA A 308 11.16 6.55 12.58
N CYS A 309 11.71 5.33 12.69
CA CYS A 309 12.96 5.02 13.41
C CYS A 309 12.97 5.44 14.90
N ARG A 310 11.80 5.56 15.55
CA ARG A 310 11.65 5.98 16.96
C ARG A 310 11.64 4.78 17.92
N PHE A 311 12.71 3.98 17.92
CA PHE A 311 12.76 2.74 18.69
C PHE A 311 12.63 2.92 20.22
N GLY A 312 13.02 4.07 20.77
CA GLY A 312 12.83 4.33 22.20
C GLY A 312 11.36 4.33 22.62
N ASP A 313 10.49 4.91 21.79
CA ASP A 313 9.04 4.90 22.03
C ASP A 313 8.43 3.52 21.75
N VAL A 314 9.02 2.72 20.84
CA VAL A 314 8.62 1.33 20.59
C VAL A 314 8.79 0.48 21.85
N GLU A 315 9.96 0.56 22.51
CA GLU A 315 10.21 -0.16 23.77
C GLU A 315 9.19 0.21 24.86
N VAL A 316 8.86 1.50 24.99
CA VAL A 316 7.83 1.97 25.95
C VAL A 316 6.46 1.34 25.67
N LEU A 317 6.05 1.26 24.41
CA LEU A 317 4.79 0.60 24.04
C LEU A 317 4.83 -0.92 24.25
N LEU A 318 5.96 -1.58 24.00
CA LEU A 318 6.14 -3.02 24.23
C LEU A 318 6.06 -3.34 25.73
N ASP A 319 6.69 -2.53 26.57
CA ASP A 319 6.59 -2.67 28.03
C ASP A 319 5.16 -2.42 28.52
N GLU A 320 4.47 -1.42 27.96
CA GLU A 320 3.06 -1.19 28.27
C GLU A 320 2.17 -2.38 27.87
N MET A 321 2.37 -2.96 26.67
CA MET A 321 1.66 -4.17 26.25
C MET A 321 1.91 -5.32 27.21
N ARG A 322 3.17 -5.53 27.62
CA ARG A 322 3.54 -6.59 28.57
C ARG A 322 2.89 -6.39 29.94
N ASN A 323 2.92 -5.16 30.46
CA ASN A 323 2.34 -4.80 31.76
C ASN A 323 0.81 -4.89 31.77
N THR A 324 0.17 -4.69 30.61
CA THR A 324 -1.29 -4.83 30.45
C THR A 324 -1.73 -6.25 30.11
N GLY A 325 -0.80 -7.20 29.99
CA GLY A 325 -1.07 -8.60 29.69
C GLY A 325 -1.43 -8.87 28.22
N ILE A 326 -1.12 -7.94 27.31
CA ILE A 326 -1.36 -8.09 25.88
C ILE A 326 -0.18 -8.84 25.26
N LEU A 327 -0.45 -10.04 24.73
CA LEU A 327 0.57 -10.84 24.04
C LEU A 327 0.84 -10.31 22.63
N LEU A 328 2.13 -10.33 22.27
CA LEU A 328 2.57 -10.06 20.90
C LEU A 328 2.09 -11.17 19.97
N ASN A 329 1.66 -10.79 18.77
CA ASN A 329 1.29 -11.72 17.70
C ASN A 329 2.29 -11.63 16.53
N VAL A 330 2.10 -12.49 15.53
CA VAL A 330 2.92 -12.54 14.31
C VAL A 330 3.03 -11.17 13.63
N ILE A 331 1.94 -10.41 13.58
CA ILE A 331 1.90 -9.08 12.93
C ILE A 331 2.81 -8.10 13.67
N THR A 332 2.79 -8.09 15.01
CA THR A 332 3.67 -7.20 15.79
C THR A 332 5.14 -7.55 15.61
N TYR A 333 5.50 -8.83 15.64
CA TYR A 333 6.88 -9.26 15.35
C TYR A 333 7.30 -8.88 13.93
N ASN A 334 6.44 -9.06 12.93
CA ASN A 334 6.70 -8.66 11.55
C ASN A 334 6.96 -7.16 11.42
N SER A 335 6.16 -6.31 12.10
CA SER A 335 6.39 -4.86 12.11
C SER A 335 7.71 -4.47 12.79
N LEU A 336 8.07 -5.11 13.91
CA LEU A 336 9.34 -4.88 14.60
C LEU A 336 10.54 -5.31 13.75
N ILE A 337 10.50 -6.52 13.18
CA ILE A 337 11.54 -7.07 12.32
C ILE A 337 11.72 -6.18 11.09
N ASN A 338 10.64 -5.79 10.42
CA ASN A 338 10.68 -4.90 9.26
C ASN A 338 11.23 -3.51 9.60
N GLY A 339 10.82 -2.94 10.74
CA GLY A 339 11.36 -1.69 11.25
C GLY A 339 12.86 -1.73 11.50
N LEU A 340 13.32 -2.73 12.25
CA LEU A 340 14.74 -2.91 12.56
C LEU A 340 15.58 -3.14 11.31
N CYS A 341 15.09 -3.95 10.36
CA CYS A 341 15.73 -4.16 9.06
C CYS A 341 15.85 -2.86 8.27
N SER A 342 14.77 -2.07 8.21
CA SER A 342 14.76 -0.78 7.49
C SER A 342 15.73 0.24 8.09
N SER A 343 16.07 0.12 9.37
CA SER A 343 17.06 0.96 10.06
C SER A 343 18.47 0.37 10.09
N GLY A 344 18.74 -0.70 9.34
CA GLY A 344 20.06 -1.35 9.30
C GLY A 344 20.41 -2.18 10.54
N ARG A 345 19.47 -2.39 11.47
CA ARG A 345 19.66 -3.17 12.72
C ARG A 345 19.25 -4.64 12.53
N TRP A 346 19.75 -5.27 11.47
CA TRP A 346 19.37 -6.63 11.06
C TRP A 346 19.75 -7.72 12.09
N GLU A 347 20.82 -7.53 12.87
CA GLU A 347 21.20 -8.46 13.95
C GLU A 347 20.10 -8.56 15.02
N SER A 348 19.58 -7.41 15.46
CA SER A 348 18.46 -7.36 16.39
C SER A 348 17.19 -7.97 15.77
N ALA A 349 16.98 -7.79 14.46
CA ALA A 349 15.85 -8.39 13.76
C ALA A 349 15.93 -9.93 13.72
N ALA A 350 17.14 -10.49 13.52
CA ALA A 350 17.36 -11.93 13.57
C ALA A 350 17.17 -12.50 15.00
N GLN A 351 17.53 -11.73 16.04
CA GLN A 351 17.24 -12.10 17.43
C GLN A 351 15.72 -12.17 17.69
N LEU A 352 14.94 -11.22 17.17
CA LEU A 352 13.49 -11.26 17.28
C LEU A 352 12.85 -12.45 16.54
N LEU A 353 13.43 -12.90 15.42
CA LEU A 353 12.99 -14.13 14.75
C LEU A 353 13.18 -15.35 15.68
N ASN A 354 14.34 -15.47 16.31
CA ASN A 354 14.61 -16.57 17.24
C ASN A 354 13.66 -16.50 18.46
N GLU A 355 13.45 -15.31 19.03
CA GLU A 355 12.49 -15.12 20.12
C GLU A 355 11.06 -15.51 19.71
N MET A 356 10.65 -15.14 18.49
CA MET A 356 9.35 -15.50 17.94
C MET A 356 9.19 -17.04 17.85
N MET A 357 10.23 -17.74 17.38
CA MET A 357 10.26 -19.20 17.31
C MET A 357 10.25 -19.86 18.70
N ASP A 358 11.03 -19.33 19.66
CA ASP A 358 11.07 -19.82 21.05
C ASP A 358 9.69 -19.69 21.74
N ARG A 359 8.89 -18.72 21.31
CA ARG A 359 7.51 -18.51 21.78
C ARG A 359 6.47 -19.34 21.03
N MET A 360 6.89 -20.27 20.18
CA MET A 360 6.01 -21.10 19.35
C MET A 360 5.11 -20.29 18.40
N LEU A 361 5.51 -19.07 18.05
CA LEU A 361 4.86 -18.28 17.00
C LEU A 361 5.52 -18.63 15.67
N LEU A 362 4.74 -19.18 14.73
CA LEU A 362 5.26 -19.59 13.42
C LEU A 362 5.53 -18.35 12.55
N PRO A 363 6.79 -18.11 12.14
CA PRO A 363 7.10 -17.07 11.17
C PRO A 363 6.44 -17.39 9.83
N ASP A 364 5.98 -16.36 9.13
CA ASP A 364 5.36 -16.51 7.82
C ASP A 364 6.36 -16.16 6.69
N VAL A 365 5.90 -16.33 5.45
CA VAL A 365 6.72 -16.00 4.26
C VAL A 365 7.17 -14.53 4.28
N PHE A 366 6.36 -13.63 4.84
CA PHE A 366 6.71 -12.22 4.92
C PHE A 366 7.86 -12.00 5.90
N THR A 367 7.83 -12.62 7.09
CA THR A 367 8.91 -12.52 8.10
C THR A 367 10.27 -12.87 7.49
N PHE A 368 10.35 -14.01 6.80
CA PHE A 368 11.60 -14.48 6.18
C PHE A 368 12.05 -13.57 5.03
N ASN A 369 11.13 -13.16 4.15
CA ASN A 369 11.47 -12.32 3.01
C ASN A 369 12.03 -10.96 3.43
N VAL A 370 11.50 -10.35 4.50
CA VAL A 370 12.02 -9.09 5.06
C VAL A 370 13.47 -9.26 5.51
N LEU A 371 13.79 -10.33 6.23
CA LEU A 371 15.15 -10.59 6.69
C LEU A 371 16.09 -10.88 5.52
N ILE A 372 15.70 -11.74 4.57
CA ILE A 372 16.49 -12.06 3.38
C ILE A 372 16.83 -10.78 2.60
N ASP A 373 15.83 -9.94 2.33
CA ASP A 373 16.01 -8.66 1.63
C ASP A 373 16.95 -7.71 2.39
N ALA A 374 16.81 -7.62 3.73
CA ALA A 374 17.67 -6.80 4.57
C ALA A 374 19.14 -7.26 4.54
N PHE A 375 19.39 -8.55 4.76
CA PHE A 375 20.73 -9.12 4.68
C PHE A 375 21.36 -8.93 3.29
N CYS A 376 20.56 -9.07 2.22
CA CYS A 376 21.00 -8.83 0.85
C CYS A 376 21.43 -7.38 0.61
N LYS A 377 20.67 -6.40 1.12
CA LYS A 377 20.95 -4.97 0.97
C LYS A 377 22.20 -4.51 1.70
N GLU A 378 22.48 -5.10 2.87
CA GLU A 378 23.70 -4.86 3.65
C GLU A 378 24.92 -5.61 3.09
N GLY A 379 24.69 -6.52 2.14
CA GLY A 379 25.73 -7.27 1.44
C GLY A 379 26.12 -8.60 2.08
N GLU A 380 25.45 -8.99 3.15
CA GLU A 380 25.63 -10.25 3.87
C GLU A 380 24.81 -11.39 3.20
N VAL A 381 25.02 -11.60 1.89
CA VAL A 381 24.22 -12.56 1.10
C VAL A 381 24.34 -14.00 1.63
N GLY A 382 25.48 -14.37 2.23
CA GLY A 382 25.62 -15.70 2.87
C GLY A 382 24.66 -15.92 4.03
N LYS A 383 24.42 -14.90 4.87
CA LYS A 383 23.41 -14.98 5.93
C LYS A 383 21.99 -14.98 5.35
N ALA A 384 21.77 -14.29 4.24
CA ALA A 384 20.49 -14.34 3.53
C ALA A 384 20.19 -15.78 3.04
N GLU A 385 21.20 -16.52 2.56
CA GLU A 385 21.05 -17.95 2.21
C GLU A 385 20.76 -18.82 3.44
N GLU A 386 21.41 -18.58 4.58
CA GLU A 386 21.10 -19.28 5.83
C GLU A 386 19.64 -19.08 6.24
N ILE A 387 19.14 -17.84 6.22
CA ILE A 387 17.73 -17.53 6.53
C ILE A 387 16.79 -18.18 5.51
N PHE A 388 17.15 -18.20 4.23
CA PHE A 388 16.37 -18.89 3.18
C PHE A 388 16.29 -20.41 3.42
N ASN A 389 17.36 -21.02 3.92
CA ASN A 389 17.37 -22.44 4.29
C ASN A 389 16.55 -22.71 5.56
N VAL A 390 16.65 -21.84 6.57
CA VAL A 390 15.83 -21.91 7.79
C VAL A 390 14.34 -21.83 7.46
N MET A 391 13.94 -20.96 6.51
CA MET A 391 12.56 -20.87 6.03
C MET A 391 12.05 -22.25 5.56
N SER A 392 12.84 -22.95 4.74
CA SER A 392 12.50 -24.28 4.22
C SER A 392 12.47 -25.35 5.31
N GLN A 393 13.43 -25.32 6.25
CA GLN A 393 13.50 -26.26 7.38
C GLN A 393 12.30 -26.14 8.33
N ASN A 394 11.73 -24.93 8.47
CA ASN A 394 10.52 -24.68 9.25
C ASN A 394 9.22 -25.02 8.50
N GLY A 395 9.31 -25.65 7.32
CA GLY A 395 8.14 -26.02 6.52
C GLY A 395 7.46 -24.85 5.80
N VAL A 396 8.07 -23.66 5.80
CA VAL A 396 7.58 -22.50 5.07
C VAL A 396 8.16 -22.55 3.65
N LYS A 397 7.32 -22.74 2.64
CA LYS A 397 7.77 -22.87 1.25
C LYS A 397 8.21 -21.52 0.67
N PRO A 398 9.44 -21.39 0.15
CA PRO A 398 9.89 -20.20 -0.56
C PRO A 398 8.98 -19.88 -1.75
N ASN A 399 8.68 -18.60 -1.95
CA ASN A 399 7.89 -18.12 -3.08
C ASN A 399 8.75 -17.28 -4.04
N ILE A 400 8.13 -16.77 -5.11
CA ILE A 400 8.82 -15.93 -6.11
C ILE A 400 9.52 -14.72 -5.46
N VAL A 401 8.93 -14.13 -4.41
CA VAL A 401 9.52 -12.99 -3.71
C VAL A 401 10.78 -13.42 -2.96
N SER A 402 10.76 -14.56 -2.26
CA SER A 402 11.93 -15.12 -1.56
C SER A 402 13.13 -15.30 -2.50
N PHE A 403 12.90 -15.92 -3.65
CA PHE A 403 13.94 -16.10 -4.67
C PHE A 403 14.39 -14.76 -5.27
N SER A 404 13.45 -13.86 -5.57
CA SER A 404 13.77 -12.57 -6.19
C SER A 404 14.58 -11.67 -5.25
N SER A 405 14.33 -11.69 -3.94
CA SER A 405 15.14 -10.97 -2.93
C SER A 405 16.57 -11.51 -2.88
N LEU A 406 16.75 -12.83 -2.86
CA LEU A 406 18.07 -13.45 -2.86
C LEU A 406 18.83 -13.20 -4.17
N MET A 407 18.14 -13.25 -5.31
CA MET A 407 18.69 -12.87 -6.61
C MET A 407 19.14 -11.42 -6.65
N ASP A 408 18.37 -10.47 -6.10
CA ASP A 408 18.78 -9.06 -6.03
C ASP A 408 20.01 -8.89 -5.14
N GLY A 409 20.11 -9.65 -4.05
CA GLY A 409 21.32 -9.73 -3.22
C GLY A 409 22.56 -10.14 -3.99
N TYR A 410 22.49 -11.22 -4.78
CA TYR A 410 23.60 -11.60 -5.64
C TYR A 410 23.92 -10.55 -6.72
N CYS A 411 22.89 -9.92 -7.29
CA CYS A 411 23.06 -8.82 -8.24
C CYS A 411 23.78 -7.61 -7.60
N LEU A 412 23.47 -7.28 -6.34
CA LEU A 412 24.12 -6.22 -5.56
C LEU A 412 25.61 -6.51 -5.32
N GLN A 413 25.96 -7.77 -5.12
CA GLN A 413 27.35 -8.22 -4.98
C GLN A 413 28.07 -8.44 -6.31
N GLY A 414 27.42 -8.16 -7.44
CA GLY A 414 27.96 -8.39 -8.78
C GLY A 414 28.10 -9.87 -9.17
N GLN A 415 27.56 -10.80 -8.37
CA GLN A 415 27.59 -12.25 -8.61
C GLN A 415 26.46 -12.67 -9.54
N MET A 416 26.50 -12.18 -10.78
CA MET A 416 25.40 -12.38 -11.75
C MET A 416 25.16 -13.85 -12.12
N ASP A 417 26.21 -14.68 -12.09
CA ASP A 417 26.11 -16.10 -12.44
C ASP A 417 25.21 -16.85 -11.45
N LYS A 418 25.39 -16.64 -10.14
CA LYS A 418 24.52 -17.20 -9.10
C LYS A 418 23.09 -16.67 -9.17
N ALA A 419 22.91 -15.40 -9.52
CA ALA A 419 21.57 -14.83 -9.72
C ALA A 419 20.83 -15.52 -10.89
N CYS A 420 21.54 -15.90 -11.94
CA CYS A 420 20.98 -16.66 -13.06
C CYS A 420 20.71 -18.13 -12.68
N GLU A 421 21.58 -18.77 -11.91
CA GLU A 421 21.35 -20.12 -11.37
C GLU A 421 20.07 -20.18 -10.53
N LEU A 422 19.83 -19.17 -9.68
CA LEU A 422 18.58 -19.06 -8.92
C LEU A 422 17.36 -18.85 -9.83
N PHE A 423 17.48 -18.10 -10.93
CA PHE A 423 16.40 -17.94 -11.89
C PHE A 423 16.05 -19.28 -12.56
N ASP A 424 17.06 -20.05 -12.96
CA ASP A 424 16.85 -21.37 -13.57
C ASP A 424 16.26 -22.37 -12.54
N LEU A 425 16.61 -22.22 -11.26
CA LEU A 425 15.99 -22.97 -10.16
C LEU A 425 14.50 -22.62 -9.98
N VAL A 426 14.12 -21.34 -10.09
CA VAL A 426 12.71 -20.91 -10.06
C VAL A 426 11.93 -21.58 -11.20
N VAL A 427 12.49 -21.54 -12.42
CA VAL A 427 11.86 -22.14 -13.61
C VAL A 427 11.72 -23.66 -13.47
N SER A 428 12.78 -24.35 -13.04
CA SER A 428 12.78 -25.82 -12.90
C SER A 428 11.92 -26.32 -11.73
N SER A 429 11.69 -25.50 -10.70
CA SER A 429 10.81 -25.81 -9.57
C SER A 429 9.31 -25.64 -9.89
N GLY A 430 8.96 -25.28 -11.14
CA GLY A 430 7.58 -25.07 -11.57
C GLY A 430 6.97 -23.72 -11.12
N LEU A 431 7.76 -22.84 -10.51
CA LEU A 431 7.35 -21.46 -10.24
C LEU A 431 7.45 -20.65 -11.54
N LYS A 432 6.41 -19.88 -11.86
CA LYS A 432 6.40 -19.04 -13.06
C LYS A 432 7.05 -17.68 -12.75
N PRO A 433 8.22 -17.34 -13.32
CA PRO A 433 8.80 -16.01 -13.13
C PRO A 433 7.84 -14.93 -13.64
N ASN A 434 7.70 -13.85 -12.87
CA ASN A 434 6.84 -12.72 -13.22
C ASN A 434 7.68 -11.49 -13.61
N ASN A 435 7.05 -10.34 -13.80
CA ASN A 435 7.73 -9.07 -14.11
C ASN A 435 8.76 -8.71 -13.04
N LEU A 436 8.46 -8.95 -11.75
CA LEU A 436 9.37 -8.63 -10.65
C LEU A 436 10.68 -9.42 -10.75
N THR A 437 10.62 -10.74 -11.00
CA THR A 437 11.83 -11.57 -11.15
C THR A 437 12.69 -11.15 -12.34
N HIS A 438 12.06 -10.79 -13.46
CA HIS A 438 12.80 -10.30 -14.63
C HIS A 438 13.43 -8.92 -14.37
N ASN A 439 12.71 -8.03 -13.70
CA ASN A 439 13.19 -6.69 -13.34
C ASN A 439 14.42 -6.73 -12.44
N VAL A 440 14.48 -7.68 -11.48
CA VAL A 440 15.67 -7.91 -10.65
C VAL A 440 16.90 -8.20 -11.50
N LEU A 441 16.81 -9.14 -12.46
CA LEU A 441 17.94 -9.48 -13.32
C LEU A 441 18.30 -8.36 -14.32
N ILE A 442 17.31 -7.70 -14.91
CA ILE A 442 17.55 -6.54 -15.80
C ILE A 442 18.28 -5.44 -15.02
N ASN A 443 17.83 -5.13 -13.81
CA ASN A 443 18.50 -4.17 -12.93
C ASN A 443 19.92 -4.64 -12.55
N GLY A 444 20.10 -5.93 -12.26
CA GLY A 444 21.39 -6.55 -11.97
C GLY A 444 22.39 -6.40 -13.12
N TYR A 445 21.99 -6.76 -14.35
CA TYR A 445 22.80 -6.56 -15.55
C TYR A 445 23.15 -5.08 -15.76
N CYS A 446 22.18 -4.17 -15.59
CA CYS A 446 22.40 -2.73 -15.68
C CYS A 446 23.43 -2.22 -14.65
N ARG A 447 23.37 -2.71 -13.40
CA ARG A 447 24.32 -2.36 -12.32
C ARG A 447 25.72 -2.91 -12.60
N CYS A 448 25.81 -4.12 -13.17
CA CYS A 448 27.07 -4.75 -13.59
C CYS A 448 27.64 -4.15 -14.89
N LYS A 449 27.05 -3.06 -15.42
CA LYS A 449 27.41 -2.41 -16.70
C LYS A 449 27.30 -3.35 -17.93
N LYS A 450 26.56 -4.46 -17.81
CA LYS A 450 26.28 -5.44 -18.87
C LYS A 450 24.96 -5.10 -19.59
N ILE A 451 24.92 -3.93 -20.23
CA ILE A 451 23.66 -3.38 -20.79
C ILE A 451 23.11 -4.20 -21.96
N ASP A 452 23.98 -4.78 -22.80
CA ASP A 452 23.55 -5.64 -23.90
C ASP A 452 22.81 -6.88 -23.40
N ASP A 453 23.30 -7.50 -22.32
CA ASP A 453 22.64 -8.62 -21.66
C ASP A 453 21.30 -8.20 -21.05
N ALA A 454 21.21 -7.01 -20.46
CA ALA A 454 19.95 -6.46 -19.94
C ALA A 454 18.89 -6.31 -21.05
N ILE A 455 19.29 -5.78 -22.22
CA ILE A 455 18.40 -5.63 -23.38
C ILE A 455 18.00 -7.00 -23.93
N ALA A 456 18.94 -7.95 -24.02
CA ALA A 456 18.65 -9.31 -24.45
C ALA A 456 17.65 -10.01 -23.53
N PHE A 457 17.81 -9.85 -22.21
CA PHE A 457 16.91 -10.41 -21.21
C PHE A 457 15.51 -9.77 -21.25
N PHE A 458 15.43 -8.44 -21.48
CA PHE A 458 14.16 -7.74 -21.72
C PHE A 458 13.42 -8.27 -22.96
N ARG A 459 14.15 -8.59 -24.05
CA ARG A 459 13.54 -9.23 -25.23
C ARG A 459 13.06 -10.65 -24.92
N LYS A 460 13.84 -11.44 -24.16
CA LYS A 460 13.45 -12.79 -23.70
C LYS A 460 12.15 -12.75 -22.89
N MET A 461 11.98 -11.76 -22.03
CA MET A 461 10.73 -11.54 -21.27
C MET A 461 9.52 -11.42 -22.20
N LYS A 462 9.61 -10.61 -23.26
CA LYS A 462 8.54 -10.46 -24.27
C LYS A 462 8.28 -11.74 -25.04
N GLN A 463 9.33 -12.47 -25.43
CA GLN A 463 9.23 -13.75 -26.13
C GLN A 463 8.52 -14.83 -25.30
N ASN A 464 8.69 -14.77 -23.97
CA ASN A 464 8.00 -15.65 -23.03
C ASN A 464 6.52 -15.27 -22.79
N GLY A 465 5.99 -14.27 -23.52
CA GLY A 465 4.60 -13.83 -23.42
C GLY A 465 4.30 -12.91 -22.23
N LEU A 466 5.33 -12.47 -21.49
CA LEU A 466 5.15 -11.48 -20.42
C LEU A 466 5.06 -10.08 -21.02
N ARG A 467 4.08 -9.30 -20.54
CA ARG A 467 3.95 -7.87 -20.88
C ARG A 467 4.78 -7.04 -19.90
N PRO A 468 5.83 -6.35 -20.36
CA PRO A 468 6.59 -5.45 -19.50
C PRO A 468 5.69 -4.35 -18.95
N ASP A 469 5.89 -4.01 -17.68
CA ASP A 469 5.22 -2.91 -17.01
C ASP A 469 6.09 -1.64 -17.00
N ILE A 470 5.53 -0.54 -16.48
CA ILE A 470 6.21 0.76 -16.35
C ILE A 470 7.54 0.61 -15.57
N VAL A 471 7.58 -0.23 -14.54
CA VAL A 471 8.79 -0.47 -13.73
C VAL A 471 9.89 -1.14 -14.57
N THR A 472 9.53 -2.06 -15.45
CA THR A 472 10.46 -2.73 -16.37
C THR A 472 11.13 -1.74 -17.31
N TYR A 473 10.33 -0.89 -17.97
CA TYR A 473 10.82 0.16 -18.86
C TYR A 473 11.70 1.17 -18.10
N ASN A 474 11.27 1.65 -16.93
CA ASN A 474 12.01 2.61 -16.11
C ASN A 474 13.37 2.05 -15.64
N THR A 475 13.42 0.76 -15.30
CA THR A 475 14.66 0.08 -14.92
C THR A 475 15.67 0.09 -16.06
N LEU A 476 15.24 -0.28 -17.26
CA LEU A 476 16.11 -0.37 -18.43
C LEU A 476 16.49 1.02 -18.95
N LEU A 477 15.58 2.00 -18.97
CA LEU A 477 15.85 3.41 -19.29
C LEU A 477 16.96 3.96 -18.39
N ARG A 478 16.84 3.74 -17.06
CA ARG A 478 17.87 4.16 -16.10
C ARG A 478 19.23 3.53 -16.39
N GLY A 479 19.25 2.25 -16.76
CA GLY A 479 20.47 1.55 -17.19
C GLY A 479 21.09 2.15 -18.45
N LEU A 480 20.28 2.37 -19.48
CA LEU A 480 20.71 2.93 -20.77
C LEU A 480 21.30 4.33 -20.61
N PHE A 481 20.65 5.21 -19.84
CA PHE A 481 21.18 6.55 -19.57
C PHE A 481 22.49 6.54 -18.78
N LYS A 482 22.63 5.64 -17.79
CA LYS A 482 23.89 5.47 -17.06
C LYS A 482 25.04 4.99 -17.94
N ALA A 483 24.74 4.22 -18.99
CA ALA A 483 25.71 3.76 -19.96
C ALA A 483 25.91 4.72 -21.15
N GLY A 484 25.25 5.88 -21.16
CA GLY A 484 25.35 6.87 -22.23
C GLY A 484 24.66 6.49 -23.54
N ARG A 485 23.85 5.42 -23.56
CA ARG A 485 23.15 4.93 -24.77
C ARG A 485 21.82 5.66 -24.99
N VAL A 486 21.89 6.98 -25.17
CA VAL A 486 20.70 7.85 -25.26
C VAL A 486 19.77 7.46 -26.41
N VAL A 487 20.29 7.10 -27.58
CA VAL A 487 19.46 6.72 -28.75
C VAL A 487 18.59 5.50 -28.45
N ALA A 488 19.16 4.49 -27.79
CA ALA A 488 18.41 3.31 -27.37
C ALA A 488 17.39 3.64 -26.26
N ALA A 489 17.72 4.57 -25.36
CA ALA A 489 16.77 5.04 -24.34
C ALA A 489 15.55 5.72 -24.96
N ARG A 490 15.74 6.55 -25.99
CA ARG A 490 14.63 7.19 -26.74
C ARG A 490 13.72 6.15 -27.40
N ALA A 491 14.31 5.24 -28.17
CA ALA A 491 13.54 4.20 -28.84
C ALA A 491 12.74 3.35 -27.84
N LEU A 492 13.29 3.11 -26.65
CA LEU A 492 12.60 2.38 -25.58
C LEU A 492 11.46 3.20 -24.95
N TYR A 493 11.62 4.52 -24.82
CA TYR A 493 10.56 5.43 -24.36
C TYR A 493 9.42 5.54 -25.38
N ASP A 494 9.73 5.60 -26.67
CA ASP A 494 8.72 5.59 -27.74
C ASP A 494 7.98 4.24 -27.78
N GLU A 495 8.70 3.13 -27.57
CA GLU A 495 8.10 1.80 -27.47
C GLU A 495 7.11 1.72 -26.30
N MET A 496 7.41 2.34 -25.15
CA MET A 496 6.51 2.40 -24.00
C MET A 496 5.16 3.04 -24.35
N HIS A 497 5.18 4.18 -25.05
CA HIS A 497 3.97 4.85 -25.54
C HIS A 497 3.19 4.00 -26.53
N SER A 498 3.90 3.32 -27.46
CA SER A 498 3.26 2.43 -28.45
C SER A 498 2.54 1.24 -27.81
N CYS A 499 2.93 0.86 -26.59
CA CYS A 499 2.29 -0.22 -25.80
C CYS A 499 1.13 0.27 -24.93
N CYS A 500 0.66 1.51 -25.11
CA CYS A 500 -0.39 2.16 -24.31
C CYS A 500 -0.07 2.24 -22.80
N LEU A 501 1.21 2.27 -22.43
CA LEU A 501 1.64 2.52 -21.05
C LEU A 501 1.78 4.03 -20.83
N ILE A 502 1.02 4.57 -19.88
CA ILE A 502 1.08 5.99 -19.52
C ILE A 502 2.33 6.23 -18.66
N PRO A 503 3.26 7.12 -19.05
CA PRO A 503 4.40 7.49 -18.22
C PRO A 503 3.97 8.04 -16.86
N ASP A 504 4.57 7.51 -15.80
CA ASP A 504 4.37 7.98 -14.44
C ASP A 504 5.43 9.02 -14.03
N SER A 505 5.27 9.58 -12.84
CA SER A 505 6.22 10.51 -12.20
C SER A 505 7.66 9.97 -12.20
N VAL A 506 7.84 8.67 -11.92
CA VAL A 506 9.15 8.02 -11.91
C VAL A 506 9.77 7.97 -13.31
N THR A 507 8.97 7.74 -14.34
CA THR A 507 9.40 7.71 -15.74
C THR A 507 9.97 9.07 -16.15
N TYR A 508 9.26 10.16 -15.86
CA TYR A 508 9.75 11.51 -16.15
C TYR A 508 11.01 11.85 -15.37
N VAL A 509 11.08 11.47 -14.08
CA VAL A 509 12.30 11.61 -13.28
C VAL A 509 13.50 10.89 -13.93
N VAL A 510 13.32 9.65 -14.41
CA VAL A 510 14.37 8.88 -15.09
C VAL A 510 14.80 9.53 -16.40
N MET A 511 13.84 9.97 -17.21
CA MET A 511 14.11 10.62 -18.50
C MET A 511 14.84 11.95 -18.33
N LEU A 512 14.33 12.84 -17.48
CA LEU A 512 14.92 14.17 -17.26
C LEU A 512 16.31 14.07 -16.62
N ASP A 513 16.48 13.25 -15.58
CA ASP A 513 17.80 13.04 -14.95
C ASP A 513 18.79 12.42 -15.94
N GLY A 514 18.32 11.47 -16.75
CA GLY A 514 19.10 10.81 -17.79
C GLY A 514 19.57 11.78 -18.87
N LEU A 515 18.68 12.61 -19.42
CA LEU A 515 18.99 13.61 -20.44
C LEU A 515 19.94 14.69 -19.89
N CYS A 516 19.68 15.22 -18.69
CA CYS A 516 20.54 16.20 -18.03
C CYS A 516 21.97 15.66 -17.81
N LYS A 517 22.11 14.42 -17.32
CA LYS A 517 23.43 13.79 -17.10
C LYS A 517 24.18 13.50 -18.39
N ASN A 518 23.46 13.30 -19.50
CA ASN A 518 24.03 13.08 -20.83
C ASN A 518 24.19 14.38 -21.65
N LYS A 519 24.14 15.55 -21.00
CA LYS A 519 24.37 16.88 -21.60
C LYS A 519 23.33 17.29 -22.66
N LEU A 520 22.11 16.75 -22.60
CA LEU A 520 21.01 17.07 -23.51
C LEU A 520 19.93 17.89 -22.77
N LEU A 521 20.34 19.05 -22.24
CA LEU A 521 19.49 19.87 -21.38
C LEU A 521 18.29 20.47 -22.12
N ASP A 522 18.47 20.93 -23.36
CA ASP A 522 17.37 21.57 -24.12
C ASP A 522 16.21 20.60 -24.36
N GLU A 523 16.52 19.32 -24.52
CA GLU A 523 15.50 18.28 -24.68
C GLU A 523 14.83 17.92 -23.37
N ALA A 524 15.57 17.94 -22.26
CA ALA A 524 14.99 17.81 -20.92
C ALA A 524 14.02 18.97 -20.62
N ILE A 525 14.36 20.20 -21.04
CA ILE A 525 13.47 21.36 -20.87
C ILE A 525 12.18 21.18 -21.69
N LYS A 526 12.28 20.80 -22.97
CA LYS A 526 11.09 20.52 -23.80
C LYS A 526 10.19 19.44 -23.20
N LEU A 527 10.77 18.33 -22.77
CA LEU A 527 10.01 17.25 -22.11
C LEU A 527 9.34 17.75 -20.82
N SER A 528 9.95 18.69 -20.09
CA SER A 528 9.36 19.25 -18.87
C SER A 528 8.17 20.19 -19.12
N GLU A 529 8.09 20.81 -20.29
CA GLU A 529 6.99 21.69 -20.70
C GLU A 529 5.73 20.89 -21.09
N GLU A 530 5.91 19.64 -21.54
CA GLU A 530 4.81 18.73 -21.90
C GLU A 530 4.09 18.13 -20.68
N ILE A 531 4.63 18.31 -19.46
CA ILE A 531 4.11 17.67 -18.25
C ILE A 531 3.28 18.67 -17.43
N ASP A 532 2.00 18.36 -17.20
CA ASP A 532 1.14 19.10 -16.27
C ASP A 532 1.40 18.65 -14.82
N PHE A 533 1.96 19.54 -14.01
CA PHE A 533 2.31 19.29 -12.61
C PHE A 533 1.30 19.84 -11.61
N SER A 534 0.15 20.34 -12.06
CA SER A 534 -0.85 20.96 -11.19
C SER A 534 -1.41 19.93 -10.18
N GLY A 535 -0.88 19.96 -8.95
CA GLY A 535 -1.40 19.17 -7.81
C GLY A 535 -0.59 17.94 -7.38
N HIS A 536 0.59 17.66 -7.96
CA HIS A 536 1.41 16.49 -7.56
C HIS A 536 2.55 16.84 -6.61
N LYS A 537 2.64 16.12 -5.48
CA LYS A 537 3.77 16.20 -4.51
C LYS A 537 5.14 15.94 -5.17
N ASP A 538 5.17 15.18 -6.26
CA ASP A 538 6.40 14.81 -6.96
C ASP A 538 6.94 15.90 -7.90
N GLY A 539 6.15 16.95 -8.18
CA GLY A 539 6.58 18.04 -9.06
C GLY A 539 7.88 18.72 -8.61
N ILE A 540 8.10 18.79 -7.29
CA ILE A 540 9.33 19.37 -6.72
C ILE A 540 10.59 18.58 -7.08
N ILE A 541 10.50 17.25 -7.20
CA ILE A 541 11.63 16.38 -7.55
C ILE A 541 12.10 16.69 -8.97
N ILE A 542 11.17 16.92 -9.89
CA ILE A 542 11.46 17.23 -11.30
C ILE A 542 12.12 18.61 -11.42
N PHE A 543 11.60 19.62 -10.72
CA PHE A 543 12.26 20.93 -10.66
C PHE A 543 13.68 20.83 -10.10
N ASN A 544 13.91 20.01 -9.06
CA ASN A 544 15.25 19.79 -8.51
C ASN A 544 16.21 19.15 -9.51
N ILE A 545 15.74 18.20 -10.32
CA ILE A 545 16.53 17.56 -11.38
C ILE A 545 16.91 18.57 -12.47
N LEU A 546 15.96 19.39 -12.91
CA LEU A 546 16.18 20.41 -13.94
C LEU A 546 17.12 21.51 -13.45
N ILE A 547 16.92 22.03 -12.24
CA ILE A 547 17.82 23.02 -11.62
C ILE A 547 19.24 22.46 -11.54
N ASN A 548 19.41 21.23 -11.05
CA ASN A 548 20.72 20.58 -11.01
C ASN A 548 21.33 20.42 -12.42
N GLY A 549 20.51 20.05 -13.41
CA GLY A 549 20.91 19.93 -14.81
C GLY A 549 21.39 21.26 -15.40
N MET A 550 20.63 22.34 -15.20
CA MET A 550 20.96 23.71 -15.61
C MET A 550 22.24 24.21 -14.94
N CYS A 551 22.39 23.97 -13.63
CA CYS A 551 23.61 24.33 -12.90
C CYS A 551 24.85 23.60 -13.41
N ARG A 552 24.73 22.32 -13.79
CA ARG A 552 25.82 21.52 -14.39
C ARG A 552 26.18 21.96 -15.80
N ALA A 553 25.20 22.47 -16.55
CA ALA A 553 25.40 23.02 -17.89
C ALA A 553 25.90 24.48 -17.87
N GLY A 554 25.99 25.12 -16.71
CA GLY A 554 26.40 26.52 -16.56
C GLY A 554 25.30 27.56 -16.85
N ARG A 555 24.06 27.13 -17.10
CA ARG A 555 22.89 28.01 -17.34
C ARG A 555 22.28 28.48 -16.03
N ILE A 556 23.03 29.29 -15.28
CA ILE A 556 22.65 29.67 -13.91
C ILE A 556 21.47 30.64 -13.85
N SER A 557 21.35 31.54 -14.84
CA SER A 557 20.19 32.43 -14.98
C SER A 557 18.87 31.65 -14.97
N ASP A 558 18.82 30.63 -15.81
CA ASP A 558 17.62 29.82 -16.05
C ASP A 558 17.32 28.95 -14.83
N ALA A 559 18.36 28.47 -14.13
CA ALA A 559 18.22 27.75 -12.87
C ALA A 559 17.60 28.62 -11.76
N LEU A 560 18.01 29.90 -11.66
CA LEU A 560 17.47 30.86 -10.70
C LEU A 560 16.04 31.27 -11.04
N GLU A 561 15.74 31.47 -12.33
CA GLU A 561 14.37 31.74 -12.80
C GLU A 561 13.43 30.58 -12.50
N LEU A 562 13.86 29.35 -12.81
CA LEU A 562 13.10 28.14 -12.52
C LEU A 562 12.84 27.99 -11.03
N PHE A 563 13.86 28.21 -10.17
CA PHE A 563 13.71 28.19 -8.72
C PHE A 563 12.73 29.27 -8.22
N GLY A 564 12.79 30.48 -8.77
CA GLY A 564 11.86 31.56 -8.47
C GLY A 564 10.41 31.30 -8.90
N SER A 565 10.22 30.47 -9.93
CA SER A 565 8.89 30.08 -10.43
C SER A 565 8.17 29.01 -9.57
N ILE A 566 8.89 28.29 -8.69
CA ILE A 566 8.32 27.20 -7.89
C ILE A 566 7.11 27.64 -7.05
N PRO A 567 7.16 28.76 -6.28
CA PRO A 567 6.02 29.24 -5.51
C PRO A 567 4.82 29.66 -6.36
N ALA A 568 5.06 30.22 -7.55
CA ALA A 568 4.01 30.64 -8.48
C ALA A 568 3.22 29.44 -9.03
N LYS A 569 3.83 28.25 -9.05
CA LYS A 569 3.17 26.98 -9.44
C LYS A 569 2.45 26.28 -8.29
N GLY A 570 2.32 26.92 -7.12
CA GLY A 570 1.65 26.36 -5.95
C GLY A 570 2.49 25.32 -5.18
N LEU A 571 3.78 25.18 -5.50
CA LEU A 571 4.72 24.30 -4.82
C LEU A 571 5.57 25.07 -3.81
N ARG A 572 6.11 24.39 -2.80
CA ARG A 572 7.07 24.98 -1.85
C ARG A 572 8.46 24.42 -2.11
N PRO A 573 9.49 25.26 -2.30
CA PRO A 573 10.88 24.80 -2.34
C PRO A 573 11.22 23.99 -1.09
N ASP A 574 11.78 22.81 -1.27
CA ASP A 574 12.26 21.97 -0.18
C ASP A 574 13.74 22.22 0.10
N VAL A 575 14.25 21.62 1.17
CA VAL A 575 15.66 21.72 1.55
C VAL A 575 16.56 21.25 0.39
N ILE A 576 16.15 20.22 -0.36
CA ILE A 576 16.92 19.68 -1.50
C ILE A 576 17.02 20.72 -2.63
N SER A 577 15.94 21.45 -2.92
CA SER A 577 15.88 22.52 -3.93
C SER A 577 16.91 23.60 -3.62
N CYS A 578 16.86 24.10 -2.38
CA CYS A 578 17.76 25.11 -1.86
C CYS A 578 19.23 24.65 -1.89
N ASN A 579 19.50 23.43 -1.44
CA ASN A 579 20.85 22.86 -1.45
C ASN A 579 21.40 22.75 -2.88
N THR A 580 20.55 22.35 -3.81
CA THR A 580 20.92 22.14 -5.22
C THR A 580 21.32 23.46 -5.88
N ILE A 581 20.51 24.52 -5.72
CA ILE A 581 20.80 25.82 -6.32
C ILE A 581 22.02 26.49 -5.66
N ILE A 582 22.16 26.43 -4.33
CA ILE A 582 23.33 26.97 -3.61
C ILE A 582 24.61 26.30 -4.10
N ARG A 583 24.62 24.97 -4.18
CA ARG A 583 25.78 24.23 -4.70
C ARG A 583 26.05 24.57 -6.16
N GLY A 584 25.00 24.72 -6.96
CA GLY A 584 25.09 25.16 -8.35
C GLY A 584 25.79 26.52 -8.49
N LEU A 585 25.38 27.51 -7.69
CA LEU A 585 25.98 28.83 -7.64
C LEU A 585 27.46 28.79 -7.22
N VAL A 586 27.78 28.04 -6.15
CA VAL A 586 29.15 27.86 -5.67
C VAL A 586 30.05 27.24 -6.74
N ASN A 587 29.59 26.18 -7.40
CA ASN A 587 30.37 25.48 -8.43
C ASN A 587 30.63 26.35 -9.67
N ASN A 588 29.77 27.34 -9.93
CA ASN A 588 29.90 28.29 -11.03
C ASN A 588 30.58 29.61 -10.60
N GLY A 589 31.13 29.68 -9.39
CA GLY A 589 31.89 30.85 -8.90
C GLY A 589 31.05 32.01 -8.38
N LEU A 590 29.72 31.89 -8.34
CA LEU A 590 28.78 32.91 -7.84
C LEU A 590 28.53 32.75 -6.33
N VAL A 591 29.62 32.70 -5.57
CA VAL A 591 29.60 32.33 -4.13
C VAL A 591 28.90 33.40 -3.27
N ASP A 592 28.95 34.67 -3.66
CA ASP A 592 28.25 35.74 -2.93
C ASP A 592 26.72 35.62 -3.05
N ASN A 593 26.19 35.34 -4.25
CA ASN A 593 24.76 35.08 -4.45
C ASN A 593 24.31 33.83 -3.68
N ALA A 594 25.16 32.80 -3.64
CA ALA A 594 24.90 31.59 -2.85
C ALA A 594 24.77 31.89 -1.35
N ASN A 595 25.61 32.80 -0.84
CA ASN A 595 25.60 33.22 0.56
C ASN A 595 24.39 34.08 0.92
N GLU A 596 23.96 34.97 0.02
CA GLU A 596 22.73 35.74 0.20
C GLU A 596 21.50 34.82 0.28
N LEU A 597 21.41 33.83 -0.62
CA LEU A 597 20.33 32.86 -0.62
C LEU A 597 20.32 32.02 0.67
N LEU A 598 21.50 31.59 1.15
CA LEU A 598 21.66 30.87 2.41
C LEU A 598 21.15 31.67 3.60
N LEU A 599 21.49 32.96 3.70
CA LEU A 599 21.02 33.84 4.77
C LEU A 599 19.49 34.02 4.72
N ARG A 600 18.91 34.13 3.52
CA ARG A 600 17.46 34.20 3.35
C ARG A 600 16.75 32.91 3.81
N ILE A 601 17.36 31.75 3.58
CA ILE A 601 16.85 30.46 4.05
C ILE A 601 16.92 30.35 5.58
N GLN A 602 18.00 30.83 6.18
CA GLN A 602 18.16 30.89 7.65
C GLN A 602 17.15 31.81 8.32
N GLN A 603 16.86 32.97 7.73
CA GLN A 603 15.82 33.90 8.23
C GLN A 603 14.42 33.29 8.24
N ASN A 604 14.15 32.34 7.35
CA ASN A 604 12.90 31.59 7.29
C ASN A 604 12.85 30.39 8.27
N GLY A 605 13.83 30.27 9.18
CA GLY A 605 13.87 29.24 10.23
C GLY A 605 14.46 27.90 9.80
N CYS A 606 15.11 27.81 8.63
CA CYS A 606 15.77 26.58 8.17
C CYS A 606 17.27 26.61 8.49
N CYS A 607 17.75 25.66 9.28
CA CYS A 607 19.19 25.52 9.55
C CYS A 607 19.90 24.88 8.34
N PRO A 608 21.06 25.39 7.90
CA PRO A 608 21.88 24.74 6.88
C PRO A 608 22.34 23.37 7.37
N ASN A 609 22.49 22.40 6.48
CA ASN A 609 23.10 21.12 6.84
C ASN A 609 24.64 21.16 6.65
N GLU A 610 25.32 20.18 7.25
CA GLU A 610 26.78 19.98 7.16
C GLU A 610 27.30 20.06 5.71
N TYR A 611 26.50 19.55 4.78
CA TYR A 611 26.82 19.49 3.36
C TYR A 611 26.93 20.85 2.68
N ILE A 612 25.96 21.76 2.90
CA ILE A 612 25.99 23.10 2.31
C ILE A 612 27.12 23.93 2.91
N LEU A 613 27.31 23.87 4.23
CA LEU A 613 28.33 24.66 4.90
C LEU A 613 29.74 24.28 4.41
N ASN A 614 30.01 22.98 4.23
CA ASN A 614 31.23 22.51 3.57
C ASN A 614 31.36 23.08 2.13
N ALA A 615 30.30 23.04 1.33
CA ALA A 615 30.33 23.61 -0.03
C ALA A 615 30.60 25.12 -0.03
N MET A 616 29.99 25.89 0.88
CA MET A 616 30.23 27.33 1.03
C MET A 616 31.66 27.63 1.46
N VAL A 617 32.22 26.86 2.39
CA VAL A 617 33.63 26.96 2.79
C VAL A 617 34.53 26.72 1.57
N GLN A 618 34.31 25.66 0.80
CA GLN A 618 35.05 25.39 -0.44
C GLN A 618 34.94 26.55 -1.45
N GLY A 619 33.74 27.10 -1.63
CA GLY A 619 33.49 28.24 -2.52
C GLY A 619 34.28 29.48 -2.11
N PHE A 620 34.18 29.88 -0.83
CA PHE A 620 34.88 31.06 -0.33
C PHE A 620 36.39 30.89 -0.23
N LEU A 621 36.87 29.66 -0.01
CA LEU A 621 38.29 29.33 -0.14
C LEU A 621 38.77 29.57 -1.57
N LYS A 622 38.06 29.09 -2.59
CA LYS A 622 38.44 29.34 -4.00
C LYS A 622 38.48 30.83 -4.37
N MET A 623 37.67 31.68 -3.72
CA MET A 623 37.70 33.14 -3.92
C MET A 623 38.69 33.88 -2.99
N GLY A 624 39.35 33.19 -2.05
CA GLY A 624 40.28 33.79 -1.10
C GLY A 624 39.64 34.66 0.01
N ASN A 625 38.34 34.51 0.28
CA ASN A 625 37.63 35.33 1.27
C ASN A 625 37.73 34.75 2.69
N THR A 626 38.79 35.09 3.42
CA THR A 626 39.09 34.64 4.79
C THR A 626 37.95 34.88 5.78
N CYS A 627 37.32 36.05 5.72
CA CYS A 627 36.29 36.47 6.68
C CYS A 627 35.05 35.59 6.59
N LYS A 628 34.57 35.32 5.37
CA LYS A 628 33.39 34.46 5.16
C LYS A 628 33.70 32.98 5.40
N VAL A 629 34.90 32.51 5.08
CA VAL A 629 35.36 31.15 5.48
C VAL A 629 35.31 30.97 6.99
N ARG A 630 35.85 31.94 7.75
CA ARG A 630 35.84 31.91 9.23
C ARG A 630 34.42 31.91 9.80
N HIS A 631 33.53 32.70 9.22
CA HIS A 631 32.13 32.75 9.64
C HIS A 631 31.45 31.38 9.49
N HIS A 632 31.56 30.75 8.31
CA HIS A 632 30.94 29.44 8.06
C HIS A 632 31.57 28.31 8.89
N LEU A 633 32.88 28.34 9.15
CA LEU A 633 33.52 27.36 10.05
C LEU A 633 33.05 27.48 11.50
N ASN A 634 32.87 28.70 12.01
CA ASN A 634 32.31 28.91 13.35
C ASN A 634 30.86 28.42 13.42
N GLU A 635 30.09 28.61 12.35
CA GLU A 635 28.71 28.13 12.28
C GLU A 635 28.65 26.60 12.27
N MET A 636 29.55 25.94 11.54
CA MET A 636 29.69 24.47 11.56
C MET A 636 30.02 23.97 12.97
N GLU A 637 30.93 24.63 13.69
CA GLU A 637 31.31 24.26 15.06
C GLU A 637 30.13 24.43 16.04
N ARG A 638 29.37 25.53 15.95
CA ARG A 638 28.17 25.74 16.79
C ARG A 638 27.10 24.67 16.57
N GLN A 639 27.00 24.15 15.36
CA GLN A 639 26.03 23.11 14.99
C GLN A 639 26.57 21.69 15.16
N GLY A 640 27.83 21.52 15.60
CA GLY A 640 28.47 20.21 15.79
C GLY A 640 28.77 19.45 14.49
N PHE A 641 28.93 20.17 13.37
CA PHE A 641 29.22 19.59 12.06
C PHE A 641 30.73 19.50 11.79
N SER A 642 31.13 18.51 10.99
CA SER A 642 32.53 18.26 10.68
C SER A 642 32.93 18.83 9.30
N VAL A 643 34.20 19.20 9.17
CA VAL A 643 34.76 19.59 7.87
C VAL A 643 35.16 18.34 7.11
N ASP A 644 34.60 18.17 5.92
CA ASP A 644 34.84 16.97 5.12
C ASP A 644 36.25 16.95 4.48
N MET A 645 36.72 15.76 4.11
CA MET A 645 38.04 15.58 3.50
C MET A 645 38.22 16.31 2.17
N SER A 646 37.13 16.58 1.43
CA SER A 646 37.19 17.32 0.17
C SER A 646 37.44 18.81 0.42
N THR A 647 36.83 19.37 1.47
CA THR A 647 37.06 20.74 1.95
C THR A 647 38.49 20.89 2.46
N VAL A 648 39.00 19.91 3.21
CA VAL A 648 40.40 19.88 3.66
C VAL A 648 41.37 19.85 2.46
N SER A 649 41.07 19.07 1.42
CA SER A 649 41.91 19.04 0.20
C SER A 649 41.93 20.39 -0.53
N VAL A 650 40.77 21.06 -0.66
CA VAL A 650 40.69 22.39 -1.29
C VAL A 650 41.43 23.43 -0.43
N PHE A 651 41.37 23.30 0.90
CA PHE A 651 42.11 24.13 1.82
C PHE A 651 43.63 23.97 1.65
N ILE A 652 44.12 22.74 1.47
CA ILE A 652 45.54 22.45 1.18
C ILE A 652 45.94 23.05 -0.17
N ASP A 653 45.18 22.82 -1.24
CA ASP A 653 45.48 23.35 -2.58
C ASP A 653 45.53 24.89 -2.57
N PHE A 654 44.62 25.52 -1.85
CA PHE A 654 44.62 26.97 -1.63
C PHE A 654 45.87 27.43 -0.86
N LEU A 655 46.24 26.70 0.20
CA LEU A 655 47.47 26.92 0.99
C LEU A 655 48.77 26.60 0.25
N GLN A 656 48.74 26.08 -0.98
CA GLN A 656 49.93 25.93 -1.81
C GLN A 656 50.06 27.01 -2.89
N LYS A 657 48.99 27.78 -3.15
CA LYS A 657 48.88 28.70 -4.29
C LYS A 657 48.91 30.19 -3.93
N ASN A 658 48.93 30.56 -2.66
CA ASN A 658 48.63 31.92 -2.18
C ASN A 658 49.68 32.50 -1.21
N GLU A 659 50.54 33.40 -1.68
CA GLU A 659 51.62 34.01 -0.88
C GLU A 659 51.21 34.60 0.50
N GLN A 660 49.93 34.87 0.76
CA GLN A 660 49.40 35.24 2.08
C GLN A 660 48.94 34.05 2.96
N HIS A 661 49.73 32.96 2.97
CA HIS A 661 49.41 31.73 3.72
C HIS A 661 49.24 31.94 5.24
N TYR A 662 49.99 32.89 5.81
CA TYR A 662 50.03 33.16 7.26
C TYR A 662 48.67 33.54 7.89
N LYS A 663 47.79 34.25 7.15
CA LYS A 663 46.43 34.61 7.65
C LYS A 663 45.50 33.40 7.79
N PHE A 664 45.82 32.29 7.11
CA PHE A 664 45.02 31.06 7.11
C PHE A 664 45.57 29.99 8.07
N ILE A 665 46.82 30.13 8.54
CA ILE A 665 47.42 29.27 9.57
C ILE A 665 46.64 29.37 10.89
N GLU A 666 46.08 30.54 11.23
CA GLU A 666 45.23 30.74 12.41
C GLU A 666 43.91 29.94 12.37
N LEU A 667 43.47 29.45 11.21
CA LEU A 667 42.24 28.67 11.06
C LEU A 667 42.45 27.16 11.27
N LEU A 668 43.71 26.70 11.34
CA LEU A 668 44.10 25.29 11.49
C LEU A 668 43.68 24.64 12.81
N PRO A 669 43.77 25.31 13.98
CA PRO A 669 43.36 24.70 15.25
C PRO A 669 41.85 24.37 15.29
N LYS A 670 41.04 25.11 14.52
CA LYS A 670 39.58 24.89 14.42
C LYS A 670 39.21 23.70 13.54
N LEU A 671 40.15 23.18 12.74
CA LEU A 671 39.96 21.96 11.96
C LEU A 671 40.29 20.69 12.76
N SER A 672 40.90 20.81 13.96
CA SER A 672 41.42 19.69 14.75
C SER A 672 40.65 19.36 16.03
N SER A 673 39.50 20.00 16.29
CA SER A 673 38.84 19.89 17.61
C SER A 673 37.99 18.63 17.81
N ASP A 674 37.81 17.77 16.79
CA ASP A 674 36.97 16.57 16.95
C ASP A 674 37.79 15.26 16.99
N GLY A 675 37.75 14.59 18.14
CA GLY A 675 38.46 13.37 18.49
C GLY A 675 37.91 12.09 17.84
N LYS A 676 37.49 12.16 16.57
CA LYS A 676 37.08 10.99 15.78
C LYS A 676 38.19 10.61 14.79
N THR A 677 38.52 9.32 14.78
CA THR A 677 39.74 8.68 14.28
C THR A 677 40.10 8.90 12.81
N THR A 678 39.24 9.51 11.98
CA THR A 678 39.48 9.82 10.56
C THR A 678 40.07 11.21 10.31
N SER A 679 39.98 12.18 11.23
CA SER A 679 40.56 13.53 11.04
C SER A 679 42.10 13.54 11.12
N ASN A 680 42.69 12.53 11.77
CA ASN A 680 44.11 12.46 12.07
C ASN A 680 45.02 12.25 10.84
N ILE A 681 44.49 11.70 9.74
CA ILE A 681 45.26 11.47 8.50
C ILE A 681 45.33 12.76 7.67
N GLY A 682 44.21 13.47 7.51
CA GLY A 682 44.15 14.74 6.79
C GLY A 682 45.01 15.81 7.44
N ILE A 683 44.92 15.94 8.78
CA ILE A 683 45.70 16.91 9.56
C ILE A 683 47.20 16.60 9.54
N LYS A 684 47.61 15.32 9.57
CA LYS A 684 49.02 14.93 9.40
C LYS A 684 49.56 15.28 8.02
N THR A 685 48.76 15.11 6.96
CA THR A 685 49.13 15.53 5.60
C THR A 685 49.25 17.06 5.51
N LEU A 686 48.36 17.78 6.19
CA LEU A 686 48.33 19.24 6.23
C LEU A 686 49.54 19.83 6.99
N LEU A 687 49.90 19.25 8.13
CA LEU A 687 51.12 19.58 8.89
C LEU A 687 52.39 19.24 8.11
N LYS A 688 52.38 18.18 7.30
CA LYS A 688 53.50 17.81 6.42
C LYS A 688 53.63 18.77 5.23
N ALA A 689 52.52 19.27 4.69
CA ALA A 689 52.51 20.29 3.64
C ALA A 689 53.01 21.65 4.15
N LEU A 690 52.63 22.05 5.37
CA LEU A 690 53.12 23.28 6.02
C LEU A 690 54.62 23.23 6.30
N LYS A 691 55.15 22.12 6.82
CA LYS A 691 56.60 21.92 6.99
C LYS A 691 57.39 22.01 5.68
N ASN A 692 56.78 21.64 4.55
CA ASN A 692 57.39 21.77 3.23
C ASN A 692 57.34 23.20 2.70
N LEU A 693 56.37 24.02 3.09
CA LEU A 693 56.25 25.43 2.73
C LEU A 693 57.20 26.31 3.57
N ASP A 694 57.31 26.06 4.88
CA ASP A 694 58.29 26.72 5.75
C ASP A 694 59.73 26.49 5.27
N ALA A 695 60.02 25.31 4.72
CA ALA A 695 61.33 24.98 4.13
C ALA A 695 61.61 25.65 2.77
N ILE A 696 60.59 26.20 2.11
CA ILE A 696 60.71 26.98 0.87
C ILE A 696 60.97 28.46 1.19
N ASP A 697 60.31 29.02 2.20
CA ASP A 697 60.55 30.39 2.67
C ASP A 697 61.93 30.54 3.34
N GLU A 698 62.41 29.55 4.10
CA GLU A 698 63.79 29.56 4.64
C GLU A 698 64.89 29.49 3.55
N LYS A 699 64.55 29.08 2.32
CA LYS A 699 65.50 29.07 1.18
C LYS A 699 65.43 30.31 0.29
N ALA A 700 64.44 31.18 0.50
CA ALA A 700 64.22 32.39 -0.30
C ALA A 700 64.58 33.69 0.45
N GLY A 701 64.98 33.61 1.72
CA GLY A 701 65.44 34.73 2.57
C GLY A 701 66.92 35.02 2.47
#